data_AF-A0A3M2CNZ6-F1
#
_entry.id   AF-A0A3M2CNZ6-F1
#
_cell.length_a   1.000
_cell.length_b   1.000
_cell.length_c   1.000
_cell.angle_alpha   90.00
_cell.angle_beta   90.00
_cell.angle_gamma   90.00
#
_symmetry.space_group_name_H-M   'P 1'
#
loop_
_entity.id
_entity.type
_entity.pdbx_description
1 polymer ?
#
loop_
_entity_poly.entity_id
_entity_poly.type
_entity_poly.pdbx_seq_one_letter_code
_entity_poly.pdbx_strand_id
1 'polypeptide(L)'
;MLRLTAALPIVALMALAARAVAQPSPQLEELNALWADISDEDRADLVLVPALAAMDAPPAAARTVVDAAMILPGDPEWGSALAWAGAQPQQDALDAFKSITERRTRYTFAQPYGRAAGDEAVRAGLYVDLGEPELIANAQSGWIAGLERLGALAQIEATRLASEGAGADGADLVLRWIRLARMFADRETFAEKRAALRWMRFGAERLRDLAYLYPDSIDELEMRQLIRSLNDREIMLDRVLLPRAERLAAQELLAITFVERGGPNPETFGPTMARMQSRGRPLRLFAQAARWRQIGQQHGDFFATRDRIEAVFNDWRLRWSLDPRDVVNESPTDYDRLDRGRYMLIATVVPDLGELFDERFALRVELGGTRLALAVRGYRTATGAWPEPIFAVRPRFIPEIPVDPWDPEEKEPYGYIIPMHDGPTDERATPTPHTLRVVSEADAGEGPAMPTPQEIAAWMSRGGPFPTSSQMLSQIARSIPDSVTPQLQRRARQQLLRALTQSGGVSGEIPWWVRRLAEADPNDPRSDDEIVADAALRIQFAPAFKAALLRLAEQESPTLDEIRTGIANVVLGLLASGSASVSAAGGLFGVPSFERVYDDSEFILYSRGPDETDNRAAAVGPGGDDILIWPPLFSLVREQAGG
;
A
#
# COMPACT_ATOMS: atom_id res chain seq x y z
N MET A 1 32.15 37.12 -67.90
CA MET A 1 33.08 36.23 -67.17
C MET A 1 33.17 36.71 -65.72
N LEU A 2 33.23 35.77 -64.77
CA LEU A 2 33.32 35.92 -63.30
C LEU A 2 32.02 36.07 -62.48
N ARG A 3 31.56 34.90 -61.97
CA ARG A 3 31.56 34.45 -60.56
C ARG A 3 30.18 34.00 -60.04
N LEU A 4 30.02 32.68 -60.02
CA LEU A 4 28.92 31.92 -59.44
C LEU A 4 29.61 30.82 -58.60
N THR A 5 29.79 31.04 -57.29
CA THR A 5 30.20 30.01 -56.31
C THR A 5 30.17 30.57 -54.88
N ALA A 6 29.27 30.04 -54.04
CA ALA A 6 29.48 29.70 -52.62
C ALA A 6 28.13 29.68 -51.87
N ALA A 7 27.44 28.54 -51.94
CA ALA A 7 26.41 28.16 -50.99
C ALA A 7 26.77 26.76 -50.45
N LEU A 8 26.51 26.54 -49.15
CA LEU A 8 26.76 25.34 -48.32
C LEU A 8 28.23 25.10 -47.91
N PRO A 9 28.56 25.33 -46.61
CA PRO A 9 28.55 24.21 -45.66
C PRO A 9 28.24 24.64 -44.21
N ILE A 10 26.97 24.80 -43.84
CA ILE A 10 26.60 25.04 -42.42
C ILE A 10 25.64 23.97 -41.87
N VAL A 11 24.99 23.17 -42.72
CA VAL A 11 24.05 22.14 -42.26
C VAL A 11 24.76 20.85 -41.78
N ALA A 12 26.01 20.60 -42.19
CA ALA A 12 26.72 19.37 -41.82
C ALA A 12 27.41 19.43 -40.43
N LEU A 13 27.63 20.62 -39.85
CA LEU A 13 28.29 20.73 -38.52
C LEU A 13 27.31 20.58 -37.34
N MET A 14 25.99 20.70 -37.55
CA MET A 14 25.00 20.47 -36.48
C MET A 14 24.60 19.00 -36.31
N ALA A 15 24.97 18.11 -37.25
CA ALA A 15 24.71 16.66 -37.12
C ALA A 15 25.85 15.89 -36.40
N LEU A 16 26.95 16.58 -36.06
CA LEU A 16 28.15 16.00 -35.44
C LEU A 16 28.36 16.43 -33.98
N ALA A 17 27.34 17.03 -33.34
CA ALA A 17 27.17 16.88 -31.90
C ALA A 17 26.78 15.43 -31.63
N ALA A 18 27.77 14.55 -31.78
CA ALA A 18 27.68 13.15 -31.41
C ALA A 18 27.01 13.08 -30.04
N ARG A 19 25.98 12.23 -29.93
CA ARG A 19 25.51 11.69 -28.66
C ARG A 19 26.75 11.17 -27.94
N ALA A 20 27.39 12.00 -27.13
CA ALA A 20 28.24 11.52 -26.07
C ALA A 20 27.29 10.66 -25.24
N VAL A 21 27.40 9.35 -25.37
CA VAL A 21 26.74 8.40 -24.47
C VAL A 21 27.16 8.88 -23.10
N ALA A 22 26.22 9.48 -22.36
CA ALA A 22 26.50 9.99 -21.04
C ALA A 22 27.05 8.81 -20.25
N GLN A 23 28.26 8.96 -19.71
CA GLN A 23 28.81 7.94 -18.83
C GLN A 23 27.80 7.73 -17.69
N PRO A 24 27.51 6.48 -17.31
CA PRO A 24 26.61 6.22 -16.19
C PRO A 24 27.10 6.96 -14.96
N SER A 25 26.16 7.44 -14.13
CA SER A 25 26.54 8.08 -12.88
C SER A 25 27.20 7.04 -11.95
N PRO A 26 28.12 7.45 -11.06
CA PRO A 26 28.67 6.54 -10.05
C PRO A 26 27.59 5.86 -9.20
N GLN A 27 26.47 6.54 -8.96
CA GLN A 27 25.32 5.98 -8.24
C GLN A 27 24.62 4.87 -9.03
N LEU A 28 24.49 5.02 -10.35
CA LEU A 28 23.92 3.98 -11.21
C LEU A 28 24.87 2.78 -11.32
N GLU A 29 26.19 3.01 -11.37
CA GLU A 29 27.19 1.95 -11.29
C GLU A 29 27.10 1.20 -9.95
N GLU A 30 27.00 1.91 -8.82
CA GLU A 30 26.80 1.31 -7.49
C GLU A 30 25.51 0.47 -7.44
N LEU A 31 24.42 0.97 -8.00
CA LEU A 31 23.14 0.25 -8.05
C LEU A 31 23.22 -1.02 -8.91
N ASN A 32 23.92 -0.97 -10.05
CA ASN A 32 24.08 -2.11 -10.95
C ASN A 32 25.13 -3.13 -10.47
N ALA A 33 26.10 -2.72 -9.65
CA ALA A 33 27.14 -3.59 -9.12
C ALA A 33 26.58 -4.77 -8.29
N LEU A 34 25.37 -4.61 -7.73
CA LEU A 34 24.66 -5.64 -6.96
C LEU A 34 24.37 -6.91 -7.75
N TRP A 35 24.29 -6.78 -9.07
CA TRP A 35 23.89 -7.85 -9.97
C TRP A 35 25.05 -8.36 -10.82
N ALA A 36 26.23 -7.73 -10.71
CA ALA A 36 27.38 -8.00 -11.57
C ALA A 36 27.99 -9.39 -11.35
N ASP A 37 27.88 -9.93 -10.13
CA ASP A 37 28.48 -11.22 -9.74
C ASP A 37 27.53 -12.42 -9.95
N ILE A 38 26.29 -12.18 -10.42
CA ILE A 38 25.32 -13.26 -10.67
C ILE A 38 25.65 -13.93 -12.01
N SER A 39 25.89 -15.24 -11.98
CA SER A 39 26.20 -16.02 -13.18
C SER A 39 24.99 -16.08 -14.12
N ASP A 40 25.22 -16.11 -15.44
CA ASP A 40 24.11 -16.18 -16.42
C ASP A 40 23.22 -17.43 -16.25
N GLU A 41 23.75 -18.53 -15.70
CA GLU A 41 22.98 -19.74 -15.40
C GLU A 41 21.98 -19.54 -14.25
N ASP A 42 22.27 -18.60 -13.33
CA ASP A 42 21.43 -18.26 -12.20
C ASP A 42 20.49 -17.07 -12.48
N ARG A 43 20.52 -16.51 -13.70
CA ARG A 43 19.75 -15.31 -14.07
C ARG A 43 18.36 -15.63 -14.59
N ALA A 44 17.34 -15.32 -13.77
CA ALA A 44 15.94 -15.46 -14.16
C ALA A 44 15.57 -14.54 -15.34
N ASP A 45 16.17 -13.35 -15.43
CA ASP A 45 15.81 -12.36 -16.44
C ASP A 45 16.13 -12.83 -17.86
N LEU A 46 17.18 -13.64 -18.04
CA LEU A 46 17.54 -14.21 -19.35
C LEU A 46 16.53 -15.24 -19.86
N VAL A 47 15.77 -15.88 -18.96
CA VAL A 47 14.71 -16.83 -19.30
C VAL A 47 13.36 -16.12 -19.40
N LEU A 48 13.06 -15.25 -18.45
CA LEU A 48 11.74 -14.64 -18.28
C LEU A 48 11.47 -13.50 -19.27
N VAL A 49 12.44 -12.62 -19.50
CA VAL A 49 12.21 -11.41 -20.33
C VAL A 49 11.85 -11.75 -21.78
N PRO A 50 12.54 -12.68 -22.47
CA PRO A 50 12.15 -13.08 -23.82
C PRO A 50 10.74 -13.68 -23.86
N ALA A 51 10.38 -14.50 -22.87
CA ALA A 51 9.07 -15.11 -22.78
C ALA A 51 7.96 -14.05 -22.57
N LEU A 52 8.18 -13.08 -21.67
CA LEU A 52 7.27 -11.95 -21.46
C LEU A 52 7.11 -11.05 -22.69
N ALA A 53 8.18 -10.91 -23.49
CA ALA A 53 8.14 -10.13 -24.72
C ALA A 53 7.32 -10.81 -25.83
N ALA A 54 7.27 -12.14 -25.83
CA ALA A 54 6.52 -12.93 -26.79
C ALA A 54 5.01 -13.04 -26.46
N MET A 55 4.62 -12.79 -25.21
CA MET A 55 3.21 -12.87 -24.79
C MET A 55 2.32 -11.87 -25.52
N ASP A 56 1.16 -12.34 -25.98
CA ASP A 56 0.09 -11.45 -26.43
C ASP A 56 -0.58 -10.73 -25.26
N ALA A 57 -1.16 -9.55 -25.55
CA ALA A 57 -1.95 -8.82 -24.57
C ALA A 57 -3.17 -9.66 -24.10
N PRO A 58 -3.49 -9.64 -22.79
CA PRO A 58 -4.67 -10.32 -22.28
C PRO A 58 -5.96 -9.70 -22.81
N PRO A 59 -7.07 -10.46 -22.83
CA PRO A 59 -8.39 -9.88 -23.06
C PRO A 59 -8.70 -8.83 -21.98
N ALA A 60 -9.57 -7.88 -22.30
CA ALA A 60 -9.85 -6.73 -21.43
C ALA A 60 -10.28 -7.12 -20.01
N ALA A 61 -11.04 -8.22 -19.89
CA ALA A 61 -11.51 -8.75 -18.62
C ALA A 61 -10.43 -9.45 -17.78
N ALA A 62 -9.26 -9.76 -18.35
CA ALA A 62 -8.14 -10.39 -17.64
C ALA A 62 -6.90 -9.48 -17.68
N ARG A 63 -7.10 -8.15 -17.70
CA ARG A 63 -6.01 -7.18 -17.88
C ARG A 63 -5.07 -7.13 -16.68
N THR A 64 -5.59 -7.31 -15.48
CA THR A 64 -4.82 -7.34 -14.24
C THR A 64 -4.86 -8.72 -13.59
N VAL A 65 -3.95 -8.96 -12.65
CA VAL A 65 -3.96 -10.21 -11.86
C VAL A 65 -5.29 -10.40 -11.11
N VAL A 66 -5.85 -9.31 -10.58
CA VAL A 66 -7.12 -9.32 -9.85
C VAL A 66 -8.28 -9.67 -10.77
N ASP A 67 -8.42 -8.99 -11.91
CA ASP A 67 -9.53 -9.24 -12.85
C ASP A 67 -9.51 -10.70 -13.33
N ALA A 68 -8.32 -11.22 -13.65
CA ALA A 68 -8.15 -12.60 -14.09
C ALA A 68 -8.56 -13.63 -13.02
N ALA A 69 -8.33 -13.36 -11.74
CA ALA A 69 -8.78 -14.25 -10.66
C ALA A 69 -10.29 -14.19 -10.39
N MET A 70 -10.97 -13.14 -10.87
CA MET A 70 -12.42 -13.00 -10.74
C MET A 70 -13.18 -13.82 -11.78
N ILE A 71 -12.58 -14.12 -12.94
CA ILE A 71 -13.21 -14.91 -14.00
C ILE A 71 -13.26 -16.40 -13.61
N LEU A 72 -14.46 -16.97 -13.57
CA LEU A 72 -14.72 -18.38 -13.28
C LEU A 72 -15.33 -19.14 -14.47
N PRO A 73 -15.27 -20.48 -14.46
CA PRO A 73 -16.02 -21.30 -15.40
C PRO A 73 -17.51 -21.00 -15.34
N GLY A 74 -18.07 -20.59 -16.47
CA GLY A 74 -19.48 -20.17 -16.59
C GLY A 74 -19.63 -18.68 -16.91
N ASP A 75 -18.62 -17.87 -16.60
CA ASP A 75 -18.64 -16.45 -16.93
C ASP A 75 -18.54 -16.24 -18.45
N PRO A 76 -19.20 -15.20 -19.01
CA PRO A 76 -19.13 -14.90 -20.45
C PRO A 76 -17.70 -14.76 -20.98
N GLU A 77 -16.80 -14.22 -20.16
CA GLU A 77 -15.41 -13.93 -20.50
C GLU A 77 -14.50 -15.16 -20.44
N TRP A 78 -14.91 -16.22 -19.73
CA TRP A 78 -14.10 -17.41 -19.46
C TRP A 78 -13.55 -18.06 -20.72
N GLY A 79 -14.39 -18.25 -21.74
CA GLY A 79 -13.96 -18.88 -23.00
C GLY A 79 -12.86 -18.10 -23.71
N SER A 80 -12.92 -16.76 -23.67
CA SER A 80 -11.90 -15.90 -24.27
C SER A 80 -10.60 -15.86 -23.47
N ALA A 81 -10.71 -15.83 -22.14
CA ALA A 81 -9.56 -15.86 -21.23
C ALA A 81 -8.83 -17.20 -21.33
N LEU A 82 -9.56 -18.31 -21.38
CA LEU A 82 -9.02 -19.65 -21.54
C LEU A 82 -8.34 -19.84 -22.91
N ALA A 83 -8.95 -19.34 -23.99
CA ALA A 83 -8.34 -19.41 -25.32
C ALA A 83 -7.03 -18.60 -25.41
N TRP A 84 -6.97 -17.43 -24.77
CA TRP A 84 -5.74 -16.65 -24.64
C TRP A 84 -4.70 -17.39 -23.80
N ALA A 85 -5.09 -17.93 -22.64
CA ALA A 85 -4.18 -18.66 -21.77
C ALA A 85 -3.59 -19.91 -22.44
N GLY A 86 -4.37 -20.60 -23.28
CA GLY A 86 -3.96 -21.80 -24.00
C GLY A 86 -3.13 -21.55 -25.28
N ALA A 87 -2.92 -20.30 -25.69
CA ALA A 87 -2.09 -20.00 -26.86
C ALA A 87 -0.59 -20.24 -26.58
N GLN A 88 0.15 -20.60 -27.63
CA GLN A 88 1.53 -21.08 -27.50
C GLN A 88 2.46 -20.08 -26.78
N PRO A 89 2.46 -18.76 -27.10
CA PRO A 89 3.33 -17.80 -26.40
C PRO A 89 3.06 -17.71 -24.90
N GLN A 90 1.81 -17.91 -24.48
CA GLN A 90 1.40 -17.91 -23.07
C GLN A 90 1.87 -19.20 -22.38
N GLN A 91 1.72 -20.35 -23.03
CA GLN A 91 2.25 -21.62 -22.51
C GLN A 91 3.78 -21.59 -22.38
N ASP A 92 4.49 -21.05 -23.36
CA ASP A 92 5.94 -20.86 -23.30
C ASP A 92 6.34 -19.95 -22.12
N ALA A 93 5.55 -18.90 -21.86
CA ALA A 93 5.75 -18.02 -20.70
C ALA A 93 5.47 -18.71 -19.36
N LEU A 94 4.44 -19.56 -19.29
CA LEU A 94 4.18 -20.39 -18.11
C LEU A 94 5.30 -21.40 -17.84
N ASP A 95 5.86 -22.00 -18.88
CA ASP A 95 6.96 -22.96 -18.73
C ASP A 95 8.26 -22.26 -18.28
N ALA A 96 8.58 -21.10 -18.86
CA ALA A 96 9.66 -20.24 -18.42
C ALA A 96 9.49 -19.86 -16.94
N PHE A 97 8.30 -19.38 -16.57
CA PHE A 97 7.93 -19.03 -15.19
C PHE A 97 8.05 -20.21 -14.23
N LYS A 98 7.55 -21.38 -14.60
CA LYS A 98 7.65 -22.60 -13.77
C LYS A 98 9.10 -23.01 -13.57
N SER A 99 9.94 -22.91 -14.61
CA SER A 99 11.35 -23.31 -14.53
C SER A 99 12.14 -22.48 -13.52
N ILE A 100 11.95 -21.16 -13.51
CA ILE A 100 12.69 -20.24 -12.64
C ILE A 100 12.15 -20.18 -11.21
N THR A 101 10.97 -20.74 -10.96
CA THR A 101 10.31 -20.77 -9.64
C THR A 101 10.32 -22.16 -9.00
N GLU A 102 11.03 -23.12 -9.60
CA GLU A 102 11.19 -24.44 -9.01
C GLU A 102 11.98 -24.34 -7.70
N ARG A 103 11.46 -24.95 -6.62
CA ARG A 103 12.00 -24.83 -5.25
C ARG A 103 13.48 -25.20 -5.10
N ARG A 104 14.02 -26.02 -6.00
CA ARG A 104 15.44 -26.46 -5.97
C ARG A 104 16.38 -25.50 -6.68
N THR A 105 15.85 -24.62 -7.52
CA THR A 105 16.62 -23.66 -8.29
C THR A 105 16.86 -22.40 -7.47
N ARG A 106 18.01 -21.74 -7.70
CA ARG A 106 18.40 -20.49 -7.00
C ARG A 106 18.49 -19.33 -7.97
N TYR A 107 17.46 -19.17 -8.79
CA TYR A 107 17.41 -18.06 -9.72
C TYR A 107 17.32 -16.71 -9.00
N THR A 108 17.94 -15.70 -9.59
CA THR A 108 17.86 -14.30 -9.19
C THR A 108 17.48 -13.46 -10.41
N PHE A 109 16.55 -12.52 -10.25
CA PHE A 109 16.26 -11.54 -11.30
C PHE A 109 17.31 -10.43 -11.25
N ALA A 110 18.34 -10.55 -12.09
CA ALA A 110 19.55 -9.75 -12.01
C ALA A 110 19.69 -8.77 -13.19
N GLN A 111 18.58 -8.36 -13.80
CA GLN A 111 18.61 -7.41 -14.91
C GLN A 111 19.19 -6.06 -14.45
N PRO A 112 20.21 -5.50 -15.13
CA PRO A 112 20.71 -4.17 -14.85
C PRO A 112 19.64 -3.08 -15.07
N TYR A 113 19.75 -1.98 -14.33
CA TYR A 113 18.93 -0.79 -14.52
C TYR A 113 19.42 0.05 -15.71
N GLY A 114 18.49 0.70 -16.42
CA GLY A 114 18.79 1.51 -17.59
C GLY A 114 19.11 0.68 -18.83
N ARG A 115 19.80 1.29 -19.80
CA ARG A 115 20.10 0.64 -21.10
C ARG A 115 21.08 -0.54 -20.98
N ALA A 116 21.74 -0.70 -19.84
CA ALA A 116 22.58 -1.86 -19.53
C ALA A 116 21.77 -3.18 -19.48
N ALA A 117 20.44 -3.12 -19.43
CA ALA A 117 19.55 -4.28 -19.50
C ALA A 117 19.66 -5.09 -20.82
N GLY A 118 20.28 -4.52 -21.86
CA GLY A 118 20.45 -5.15 -23.17
C GLY A 118 19.38 -4.74 -24.18
N ASP A 119 19.75 -4.76 -25.47
CA ASP A 119 18.92 -4.22 -26.55
C ASP A 119 17.56 -4.92 -26.70
N GLU A 120 17.49 -6.22 -26.40
CA GLU A 120 16.24 -6.97 -26.50
C GLU A 120 15.22 -6.50 -25.46
N ALA A 121 15.62 -6.44 -24.19
CA ALA A 121 14.78 -5.93 -23.11
C ALA A 121 14.36 -4.47 -23.36
N VAL A 122 15.29 -3.64 -23.84
CA VAL A 122 15.02 -2.24 -24.17
C VAL A 122 14.00 -2.12 -25.31
N ARG A 123 14.14 -2.90 -26.38
CA ARG A 123 13.16 -2.92 -27.48
C ARG A 123 11.78 -3.41 -27.04
N ALA A 124 11.74 -4.39 -26.14
CA ALA A 124 10.50 -4.93 -25.59
C ALA A 124 9.84 -3.99 -24.54
N GLY A 125 10.55 -2.96 -24.08
CA GLY A 125 10.10 -2.12 -22.97
C GLY A 125 10.06 -2.88 -21.63
N LEU A 126 10.78 -3.99 -21.52
CA LEU A 126 10.87 -4.85 -20.33
C LEU A 126 12.18 -4.59 -19.60
N TYR A 127 12.44 -3.32 -19.30
CA TYR A 127 13.59 -2.85 -18.54
C TYR A 127 13.18 -1.70 -17.60
N VAL A 128 14.08 -1.25 -16.71
CA VAL A 128 13.86 -0.01 -15.95
C VAL A 128 14.34 1.18 -16.77
N ASP A 129 13.39 1.97 -17.26
CA ASP A 129 13.65 3.17 -18.03
C ASP A 129 14.00 4.35 -17.12
N LEU A 130 15.26 4.79 -17.18
CA LEU A 130 15.79 5.93 -16.43
C LEU A 130 15.49 7.29 -17.09
N GLY A 131 14.77 7.30 -18.22
CA GLY A 131 14.35 8.53 -18.91
C GLY A 131 15.49 9.30 -19.58
N GLU A 132 15.20 10.56 -19.96
CA GLU A 132 16.18 11.47 -20.56
C GLU A 132 16.21 12.81 -19.77
N PRO A 133 17.33 13.15 -19.09
CA PRO A 133 18.55 12.36 -18.93
C PRO A 133 18.33 11.08 -18.11
N GLU A 134 19.22 10.09 -18.27
CA GLU A 134 19.19 8.83 -17.51
C GLU A 134 19.51 9.11 -16.04
N LEU A 135 18.47 9.11 -15.21
CA LEU A 135 18.56 9.34 -13.76
C LEU A 135 17.83 8.23 -13.02
N ILE A 136 18.34 7.80 -11.87
CA ILE A 136 17.67 6.81 -11.02
C ILE A 136 16.33 7.37 -10.52
N ALA A 137 16.25 8.68 -10.26
CA ALA A 137 15.02 9.36 -9.87
C ALA A 137 13.89 9.28 -10.92
N ASN A 138 14.23 8.94 -12.16
CA ASN A 138 13.31 8.75 -13.27
C ASN A 138 12.96 7.26 -13.50
N ALA A 139 13.42 6.34 -12.66
CA ALA A 139 13.22 4.90 -12.88
C ALA A 139 11.74 4.54 -13.08
N GLN A 140 11.46 3.86 -14.19
CA GLN A 140 10.15 3.27 -14.48
C GLN A 140 10.32 1.80 -14.87
N SER A 141 9.85 0.90 -14.02
CA SER A 141 10.01 -0.55 -14.19
C SER A 141 9.03 -1.11 -15.22
N GLY A 142 9.44 -1.15 -16.49
CA GLY A 142 8.60 -1.61 -17.60
C GLY A 142 8.19 -3.09 -17.49
N TRP A 143 9.00 -3.91 -16.82
CA TRP A 143 8.67 -5.31 -16.55
C TRP A 143 7.50 -5.52 -15.59
N ILE A 144 7.13 -4.54 -14.74
CA ILE A 144 5.96 -4.69 -13.83
C ILE A 144 4.69 -4.99 -14.65
N ALA A 145 4.47 -4.26 -15.75
CA ALA A 145 3.33 -4.52 -16.64
C ALA A 145 3.43 -5.87 -17.36
N GLY A 146 4.64 -6.37 -17.62
CA GLY A 146 4.85 -7.71 -18.16
C GLY A 146 4.49 -8.79 -17.14
N LEU A 147 4.90 -8.60 -15.89
CA LEU A 147 4.60 -9.51 -14.78
C LEU A 147 3.12 -9.51 -14.43
N GLU A 148 2.41 -8.37 -14.52
CA GLU A 148 0.95 -8.31 -14.38
C GLU A 148 0.24 -9.22 -15.40
N ARG A 149 0.71 -9.23 -16.66
CA ARG A 149 0.17 -10.15 -17.69
C ARG A 149 0.46 -11.61 -17.36
N LEU A 150 1.67 -11.93 -16.91
CA LEU A 150 2.03 -13.28 -16.50
C LEU A 150 1.26 -13.73 -15.26
N GLY A 151 1.05 -12.84 -14.30
CA GLY A 151 0.24 -13.09 -13.12
C GLY A 151 -1.21 -13.37 -13.50
N ALA A 152 -1.81 -12.56 -14.39
CA ALA A 152 -3.15 -12.79 -14.92
C ALA A 152 -3.26 -14.16 -15.61
N LEU A 153 -2.26 -14.51 -16.44
CA LEU A 153 -2.17 -15.82 -17.06
C LEU A 153 -2.14 -16.96 -16.03
N ALA A 154 -1.31 -16.83 -14.99
CA ALA A 154 -1.22 -17.80 -13.93
C ALA A 154 -2.56 -17.95 -13.17
N GLN A 155 -3.35 -16.88 -12.99
CA GLN A 155 -4.65 -16.96 -12.32
C GLN A 155 -5.72 -17.67 -13.13
N ILE A 156 -5.79 -17.41 -14.45
CA ILE A 156 -6.69 -18.14 -15.35
C ILE A 156 -6.35 -19.63 -15.35
N GLU A 157 -5.06 -19.95 -15.50
CA GLU A 157 -4.60 -21.33 -15.52
C GLU A 157 -4.83 -22.04 -14.18
N ALA A 158 -4.61 -21.37 -13.05
CA ALA A 158 -4.88 -21.95 -11.73
C ALA A 158 -6.37 -22.25 -11.54
N THR A 159 -7.26 -21.35 -12.01
CA THR A 159 -8.72 -21.58 -12.00
C THR A 159 -9.09 -22.78 -12.86
N ARG A 160 -8.51 -22.87 -14.08
CA ARG A 160 -8.79 -23.95 -15.02
C ARG A 160 -8.43 -25.29 -14.40
N LEU A 161 -7.21 -25.42 -13.88
CA LEU A 161 -6.72 -26.63 -13.21
C LEU A 161 -7.63 -27.02 -12.04
N ALA A 162 -7.99 -26.08 -11.17
CA ALA A 162 -8.85 -26.37 -10.03
C ALA A 162 -10.27 -26.80 -10.45
N SER A 163 -10.84 -26.16 -11.47
CA SER A 163 -12.16 -26.53 -12.01
C SER A 163 -12.20 -27.91 -12.67
N GLU A 164 -11.04 -28.40 -13.14
CA GLU A 164 -10.87 -29.74 -13.71
C GLU A 164 -10.52 -30.80 -12.65
N GLY A 165 -10.52 -30.42 -11.37
CA GLY A 165 -10.20 -31.31 -10.25
C GLY A 165 -8.71 -31.41 -9.91
N ALA A 166 -7.84 -30.66 -10.61
CA ALA A 166 -6.41 -30.57 -10.33
C ALA A 166 -6.10 -29.32 -9.47
N GLY A 167 -6.80 -29.17 -8.35
CA GLY A 167 -6.70 -28.01 -7.48
C GLY A 167 -5.32 -27.82 -6.87
N ALA A 168 -4.64 -28.91 -6.52
CA ALA A 168 -3.28 -28.86 -5.99
C ALA A 168 -2.27 -28.30 -6.99
N ASP A 169 -2.41 -28.64 -8.28
CA ASP A 169 -1.55 -28.08 -9.34
C ASP A 169 -1.84 -26.59 -9.57
N GLY A 170 -3.11 -26.19 -9.51
CA GLY A 170 -3.51 -24.78 -9.54
C GLY A 170 -2.94 -24.00 -8.35
N ALA A 171 -3.00 -24.58 -7.15
CA ALA A 171 -2.43 -23.99 -5.95
C ALA A 171 -0.88 -23.92 -5.99
N ASP A 172 -0.18 -24.93 -6.52
CA ASP A 172 1.27 -24.85 -6.74
C ASP A 172 1.63 -23.72 -7.72
N LEU A 173 0.80 -23.48 -8.74
CA LEU A 173 1.01 -22.37 -9.67
C LEU A 173 0.93 -21.00 -8.98
N VAL A 174 -0.05 -20.81 -8.08
CA VAL A 174 -0.16 -19.57 -7.27
C VAL A 174 1.00 -19.46 -6.28
N LEU A 175 1.44 -20.58 -5.69
CA LEU A 175 2.61 -20.59 -4.82
C LEU A 175 3.91 -20.23 -5.56
N ARG A 176 4.07 -20.67 -6.82
CA ARG A 176 5.16 -20.23 -7.69
C ARG A 176 5.07 -18.73 -7.98
N TRP A 177 3.87 -18.18 -8.11
CA TRP A 177 3.69 -16.75 -8.26
C TRP A 177 4.18 -15.98 -7.02
N ILE A 178 3.87 -16.47 -5.81
CA ILE A 178 4.41 -15.91 -4.57
C ILE A 178 5.96 -15.98 -4.56
N ARG A 179 6.57 -17.09 -5.02
CA ARG A 179 8.04 -17.21 -5.12
C ARG A 179 8.64 -16.23 -6.13
N LEU A 180 8.00 -16.04 -7.28
CA LEU A 180 8.42 -15.06 -8.27
C LEU A 180 8.35 -13.64 -7.69
N ALA A 181 7.22 -13.29 -7.08
CA ALA A 181 7.05 -12.00 -6.41
C ALA A 181 8.12 -11.81 -5.32
N ARG A 182 8.44 -12.85 -4.54
CA ARG A 182 9.53 -12.80 -3.55
C ARG A 182 10.88 -12.50 -4.19
N MET A 183 11.21 -13.10 -5.34
CA MET A 183 12.45 -12.78 -6.07
C MET A 183 12.48 -11.30 -6.51
N PHE A 184 11.35 -10.73 -6.92
CA PHE A 184 11.25 -9.31 -7.23
C PHE A 184 11.30 -8.39 -5.99
N ALA A 185 10.97 -8.90 -4.81
CA ALA A 185 11.15 -8.15 -3.56
C ALA A 185 12.64 -7.88 -3.23
N ASP A 186 13.58 -8.60 -3.87
CA ASP A 186 15.02 -8.33 -3.74
C ASP A 186 15.50 -7.16 -4.63
N ARG A 187 14.66 -6.69 -5.55
CA ARG A 187 14.97 -5.51 -6.38
C ARG A 187 15.03 -4.24 -5.55
N GLU A 188 15.62 -3.18 -6.08
CA GLU A 188 16.15 -2.07 -5.27
C GLU A 188 15.33 -0.79 -5.35
N THR A 189 14.29 -0.73 -6.19
CA THR A 189 13.36 0.41 -6.22
C THR A 189 12.15 0.16 -5.34
N PHE A 190 11.60 1.25 -4.78
CA PHE A 190 10.36 1.24 -4.02
C PHE A 190 9.20 0.63 -4.81
N ALA A 191 9.05 1.02 -6.08
CA ALA A 191 7.95 0.57 -6.93
C ALA A 191 7.97 -0.95 -7.13
N GLU A 192 9.14 -1.54 -7.34
CA GLU A 192 9.29 -2.99 -7.49
C GLU A 192 8.99 -3.74 -6.20
N LYS A 193 9.57 -3.31 -5.08
CA LYS A 193 9.34 -3.95 -3.77
C LYS A 193 7.87 -3.87 -3.36
N ARG A 194 7.23 -2.73 -3.56
CA ARG A 194 5.81 -2.54 -3.28
C ARG A 194 4.95 -3.48 -4.12
N ALA A 195 5.21 -3.55 -5.43
CA ALA A 195 4.48 -4.45 -6.33
C ALA A 195 4.66 -5.92 -5.88
N ALA A 196 5.91 -6.32 -5.59
CA ALA A 196 6.23 -7.65 -5.11
C ALA A 196 5.52 -8.03 -3.80
N LEU A 197 5.51 -7.16 -2.80
CA LEU A 197 4.80 -7.39 -1.54
C LEU A 197 3.30 -7.56 -1.76
N ARG A 198 2.69 -6.72 -2.60
CA ARG A 198 1.28 -6.80 -2.97
C ARG A 198 0.94 -8.09 -3.73
N TRP A 199 1.79 -8.50 -4.66
CA TRP A 199 1.59 -9.75 -5.40
C TRP A 199 1.69 -10.99 -4.50
N MET A 200 2.61 -10.99 -3.53
CA MET A 200 2.67 -12.06 -2.53
C MET A 200 1.40 -12.08 -1.67
N ARG A 201 0.92 -10.90 -1.24
CA ARG A 201 -0.29 -10.76 -0.44
C ARG A 201 -1.51 -11.30 -1.18
N PHE A 202 -1.69 -10.84 -2.42
CA PHE A 202 -2.72 -11.33 -3.32
C PHE A 202 -2.62 -12.85 -3.53
N GLY A 203 -1.41 -13.38 -3.76
CA GLY A 203 -1.20 -14.82 -3.92
C GLY A 203 -1.61 -15.62 -2.68
N ALA A 204 -1.34 -15.10 -1.49
CA ALA A 204 -1.73 -15.74 -0.23
C ALA A 204 -3.26 -15.82 -0.08
N GLU A 205 -3.98 -14.74 -0.40
CA GLU A 205 -5.44 -14.73 -0.42
C GLU A 205 -6.00 -15.67 -1.48
N ARG A 206 -5.43 -15.63 -2.69
CA ARG A 206 -5.87 -16.43 -3.82
C ARG A 206 -5.71 -17.94 -3.60
N LEU A 207 -4.71 -18.38 -2.82
CA LEU A 207 -4.61 -19.77 -2.37
C LEU A 207 -5.82 -20.20 -1.53
N ARG A 208 -6.31 -19.31 -0.65
CA ARG A 208 -7.52 -19.57 0.14
C ARG A 208 -8.75 -19.59 -0.76
N ASP A 209 -8.83 -18.66 -1.71
CA ASP A 209 -9.92 -18.57 -2.69
C ASP A 209 -10.07 -19.86 -3.51
N LEU A 210 -8.98 -20.44 -4.03
CA LEU A 210 -9.02 -21.73 -4.73
C LEU A 210 -9.51 -22.87 -3.82
N ALA A 211 -9.02 -22.93 -2.58
CA ALA A 211 -9.44 -23.96 -1.62
C ALA A 211 -10.91 -23.79 -1.16
N TYR A 212 -11.44 -22.57 -1.21
CA TYR A 212 -12.84 -22.27 -0.92
C TYR A 212 -13.75 -22.66 -2.08
N LEU A 213 -13.40 -22.26 -3.31
CA LEU A 213 -14.22 -22.50 -4.51
C LEU A 213 -14.22 -23.96 -4.97
N TYR A 214 -13.08 -24.63 -4.83
CA TYR A 214 -12.88 -25.99 -5.30
C TYR A 214 -12.50 -26.92 -4.13
N PRO A 215 -13.39 -27.05 -3.13
CA PRO A 215 -13.10 -27.71 -1.84
C PRO A 215 -12.66 -29.17 -1.95
N ASP A 216 -13.08 -29.85 -3.01
CA ASP A 216 -12.84 -31.28 -3.24
C ASP A 216 -11.65 -31.54 -4.18
N SER A 217 -11.04 -30.47 -4.70
CA SER A 217 -9.92 -30.54 -5.67
C SER A 217 -8.53 -30.56 -5.03
N ILE A 218 -8.47 -30.40 -3.70
CA ILE A 218 -7.22 -30.41 -2.93
C ILE A 218 -7.41 -31.35 -1.74
N ASP A 219 -6.63 -32.42 -1.68
CA ASP A 219 -6.71 -33.40 -0.60
C ASP A 219 -5.94 -32.98 0.67
N GLU A 220 -6.05 -33.79 1.72
CA GLU A 220 -5.36 -33.55 2.98
C GLU A 220 -3.82 -33.52 2.86
N LEU A 221 -3.25 -34.41 2.06
CA LEU A 221 -1.80 -34.49 1.88
C LEU A 221 -1.29 -33.27 1.12
N GLU A 222 -1.99 -32.85 0.08
CA GLU A 222 -1.72 -31.68 -0.73
C GLU A 222 -1.83 -30.39 0.10
N MET A 223 -2.89 -30.24 0.91
CA MET A 223 -3.00 -29.11 1.85
C MET A 223 -1.80 -29.02 2.80
N ARG A 224 -1.35 -30.15 3.35
CA ARG A 224 -0.14 -30.17 4.21
C ARG A 224 1.13 -29.79 3.46
N GLN A 225 1.23 -30.04 2.16
CA GLN A 225 2.38 -29.64 1.35
C GLN A 225 2.34 -28.15 1.03
N LEU A 226 1.15 -27.61 0.70
CA LEU A 226 0.93 -26.18 0.47
C LEU A 226 1.27 -25.37 1.73
N ILE A 227 0.71 -25.75 2.88
CA ILE A 227 0.97 -25.09 4.18
C ILE A 227 2.47 -25.06 4.51
N ARG A 228 3.18 -26.19 4.31
CA ARG A 228 4.63 -26.27 4.55
C ARG A 228 5.42 -25.34 3.64
N SER A 229 4.95 -25.11 2.43
CA SER A 229 5.63 -24.27 1.44
C SER A 229 5.34 -22.78 1.61
N LEU A 230 4.29 -22.41 2.34
CA LEU A 230 3.97 -21.04 2.74
C LEU A 230 4.67 -20.58 4.01
N ASN A 231 5.50 -21.44 4.63
CA ASN A 231 6.18 -21.09 5.86
C ASN A 231 7.13 -19.89 5.66
N ASP A 232 7.28 -19.05 6.69
CA ASP A 232 8.13 -17.86 6.69
C ASP A 232 9.59 -18.19 6.34
N ARG A 233 10.06 -19.40 6.63
CA ARG A 233 11.40 -19.87 6.23
C ARG A 233 11.57 -20.03 4.72
N GLU A 234 10.50 -20.35 4.00
CA GLU A 234 10.51 -20.51 2.55
C GLU A 234 10.31 -19.16 1.86
N ILE A 235 9.40 -18.32 2.37
CA ILE A 235 9.14 -16.98 1.81
C ILE A 235 10.23 -15.99 2.23
N MET A 236 10.88 -16.18 3.37
CA MET A 236 11.95 -15.34 3.90
C MET A 236 11.61 -13.84 3.90
N LEU A 237 10.40 -13.51 4.40
CA LEU A 237 9.90 -12.14 4.43
C LEU A 237 10.83 -11.21 5.22
N ASP A 238 11.37 -11.69 6.35
CA ASP A 238 12.30 -10.91 7.19
C ASP A 238 13.67 -10.66 6.55
N ARG A 239 13.96 -11.29 5.39
CA ARG A 239 15.18 -11.04 4.61
C ARG A 239 14.99 -10.02 3.50
N VAL A 240 13.77 -9.55 3.26
CA VAL A 240 13.53 -8.45 2.32
C VAL A 240 14.19 -7.20 2.90
N LEU A 241 15.13 -6.62 2.18
CA LEU A 241 15.81 -5.38 2.58
C LEU A 241 15.02 -4.16 2.09
N LEU A 242 15.21 -3.00 2.75
CA LEU A 242 14.71 -1.73 2.22
C LEU A 242 15.38 -1.37 0.89
N PRO A 243 14.65 -0.67 -0.01
CA PRO A 243 15.20 -0.27 -1.30
C PRO A 243 16.27 0.81 -1.13
N ARG A 244 17.34 0.71 -1.91
CA ARG A 244 18.44 1.70 -1.91
C ARG A 244 18.35 2.68 -3.06
N ALA A 245 17.58 2.39 -4.11
CA ALA A 245 17.58 3.20 -5.33
C ALA A 245 17.15 4.64 -5.05
N GLU A 246 16.16 4.88 -4.18
CA GLU A 246 15.66 6.22 -3.87
C GLU A 246 16.72 7.07 -3.14
N ARG A 247 17.55 6.45 -2.31
CA ARG A 247 18.70 7.12 -1.66
C ARG A 247 19.73 7.53 -2.69
N LEU A 248 20.09 6.58 -3.56
CA LEU A 248 21.06 6.80 -4.64
C LEU A 248 20.55 7.85 -5.64
N ALA A 249 19.26 7.85 -5.94
CA ALA A 249 18.60 8.85 -6.78
C ALA A 249 18.67 10.25 -6.18
N ALA A 250 18.40 10.39 -4.88
CA ALA A 250 18.51 11.67 -4.18
C ALA A 250 19.96 12.18 -4.15
N GLN A 251 20.93 11.28 -3.93
CA GLN A 251 22.36 11.60 -3.96
C GLN A 251 22.87 11.97 -5.36
N GLU A 252 22.42 11.27 -6.40
CA GLU A 252 22.71 11.57 -7.80
C GLU A 252 22.21 12.97 -8.17
N LEU A 253 20.95 13.28 -7.85
CA LEU A 253 20.39 14.60 -8.11
C LEU A 253 21.10 15.69 -7.32
N LEU A 254 21.45 15.44 -6.06
CA LEU A 254 22.24 16.36 -5.25
C LEU A 254 23.59 16.65 -5.93
N ALA A 255 24.31 15.63 -6.39
CA ALA A 255 25.60 15.79 -7.06
C ALA A 255 25.51 16.60 -8.38
N ILE A 256 24.41 16.45 -9.13
CA ILE A 256 24.20 17.16 -10.40
C ILE A 256 23.72 18.60 -10.19
N THR A 257 22.90 18.84 -9.17
CA THR A 257 22.13 20.08 -9.04
C THR A 257 22.66 21.06 -8.00
N PHE A 258 23.71 20.72 -7.25
CA PHE A 258 24.27 21.57 -6.18
C PHE A 258 25.76 21.81 -6.35
N VAL A 259 26.24 22.85 -5.65
CA VAL A 259 27.67 23.11 -5.47
C VAL A 259 28.06 22.66 -4.05
N GLU A 260 29.09 21.83 -3.88
CA GLU A 260 29.43 21.16 -2.62
C GLU A 260 29.54 22.10 -1.40
N ARG A 261 30.11 23.30 -1.58
CA ARG A 261 30.22 24.32 -0.52
C ARG A 261 29.26 25.50 -0.73
N GLY A 262 28.15 25.24 -1.39
CA GLY A 262 27.12 26.21 -1.72
C GLY A 262 25.72 25.61 -1.66
N GLY A 263 24.77 26.33 -2.24
CA GLY A 263 23.38 25.88 -2.36
C GLY A 263 23.10 25.19 -3.69
N PRO A 264 21.81 25.08 -4.05
CA PRO A 264 21.39 24.67 -5.37
C PRO A 264 22.04 25.53 -6.45
N ASN A 265 22.57 24.90 -7.49
CA ASN A 265 23.09 25.58 -8.65
C ASN A 265 21.90 26.11 -9.48
N PRO A 266 21.74 27.43 -9.67
CA PRO A 266 20.60 28.01 -10.36
C PRO A 266 20.50 27.60 -11.84
N GLU A 267 21.63 27.21 -12.44
CA GLU A 267 21.70 26.78 -13.85
C GLU A 267 21.22 25.33 -14.03
N THR A 268 21.46 24.45 -13.06
CA THR A 268 21.15 23.02 -13.18
C THR A 268 19.95 22.57 -12.35
N PHE A 269 19.75 23.09 -11.13
CA PHE A 269 18.67 22.67 -10.23
C PHE A 269 17.28 22.85 -10.84
N GLY A 270 16.94 24.09 -11.25
CA GLY A 270 15.63 24.40 -11.82
C GLY A 270 15.30 23.58 -13.07
N PRO A 271 16.19 23.56 -14.09
CA PRO A 271 15.96 22.79 -15.31
C PRO A 271 15.90 21.27 -15.10
N THR A 272 16.77 20.68 -14.28
CA THR A 272 16.78 19.23 -14.06
C THR A 272 15.50 18.77 -13.35
N MET A 273 15.11 19.43 -12.26
CA MET A 273 13.89 19.09 -11.53
C MET A 273 12.63 19.31 -12.40
N ALA A 274 12.62 20.36 -13.23
CA ALA A 274 11.52 20.60 -14.15
C ALA A 274 11.39 19.52 -15.23
N ARG A 275 12.50 19.01 -15.78
CA ARG A 275 12.48 17.92 -16.77
C ARG A 275 11.91 16.64 -16.16
N MET A 276 12.39 16.28 -14.97
CA MET A 276 11.90 15.12 -14.21
C MET A 276 10.39 15.17 -13.99
N GLN A 277 9.87 16.30 -13.47
CA GLN A 277 8.43 16.46 -13.23
C GLN A 277 7.57 16.66 -14.49
N SER A 278 8.17 17.05 -15.62
CA SER A 278 7.44 17.30 -16.87
C SER A 278 7.47 16.10 -17.81
N ARG A 279 7.91 14.92 -17.35
CA ARG A 279 7.88 13.69 -18.15
C ARG A 279 6.45 13.42 -18.63
N GLY A 280 6.30 13.21 -19.95
CA GLY A 280 5.00 13.06 -20.61
C GLY A 280 4.20 14.36 -20.82
N ARG A 281 4.67 15.53 -20.34
CA ARG A 281 4.00 16.83 -20.46
C ARG A 281 5.00 17.95 -20.78
N PRO A 282 5.65 17.93 -21.97
CA PRO A 282 6.76 18.83 -22.29
C PRO A 282 6.40 20.32 -22.24
N LEU A 283 5.14 20.68 -22.52
CA LEU A 283 4.67 22.07 -22.47
C LEU A 283 4.69 22.67 -21.05
N ARG A 284 4.72 21.84 -19.98
CA ARG A 284 4.80 22.31 -18.60
C ARG A 284 6.23 22.66 -18.16
N LEU A 285 7.24 22.33 -18.96
CA LEU A 285 8.64 22.44 -18.59
C LEU A 285 9.04 23.86 -18.16
N PHE A 286 8.59 24.89 -18.90
CA PHE A 286 8.95 26.28 -18.61
C PHE A 286 8.36 26.78 -17.29
N ALA A 287 7.08 26.47 -17.05
CA ALA A 287 6.40 26.85 -15.80
C ALA A 287 7.03 26.14 -14.60
N GLN A 288 7.35 24.84 -14.73
CA GLN A 288 8.02 24.10 -13.66
C GLN A 288 9.43 24.61 -13.42
N ALA A 289 10.19 24.96 -14.46
CA ALA A 289 11.55 25.49 -14.28
C ALA A 289 11.56 26.80 -13.48
N ALA A 290 10.62 27.70 -13.73
CA ALA A 290 10.49 28.93 -12.96
C ALA A 290 10.17 28.66 -11.48
N ARG A 291 9.22 27.76 -11.21
CA ARG A 291 8.86 27.31 -9.86
C ARG A 291 10.07 26.72 -9.12
N TRP A 292 10.81 25.83 -9.76
CA TRP A 292 11.97 25.17 -9.16
C TRP A 292 13.13 26.12 -8.89
N ARG A 293 13.33 27.16 -9.69
CA ARG A 293 14.30 28.22 -9.37
C ARG A 293 13.94 28.97 -8.09
N GLN A 294 12.66 29.26 -7.88
CA GLN A 294 12.20 29.90 -6.65
C GLN A 294 12.41 28.99 -5.43
N ILE A 295 12.06 27.70 -5.56
CA ILE A 295 12.29 26.71 -4.50
C ILE A 295 13.78 26.60 -4.16
N GLY A 296 14.66 26.60 -5.18
CA GLY A 296 16.10 26.55 -4.98
C GLY A 296 16.67 27.69 -4.12
N GLN A 297 15.99 28.84 -4.04
CA GLN A 297 16.43 29.96 -3.18
C GLN A 297 16.19 29.70 -1.68
N GLN A 298 15.24 28.83 -1.35
CA GLN A 298 14.85 28.51 0.03
C GLN A 298 15.35 27.13 0.47
N HIS A 299 15.96 26.37 -0.46
CA HIS A 299 16.42 25.03 -0.19
C HIS A 299 17.64 25.02 0.75
N GLY A 300 17.80 23.96 1.54
CA GLY A 300 19.02 23.72 2.30
C GLY A 300 20.26 23.65 1.38
N ASP A 301 21.44 23.93 1.94
CA ASP A 301 22.71 23.79 1.22
C ASP A 301 23.07 22.31 0.94
N PHE A 302 24.18 22.08 0.24
CA PHE A 302 24.62 20.74 -0.14
C PHE A 302 24.78 19.80 1.07
N PHE A 303 25.51 20.23 2.11
CA PHE A 303 25.80 19.39 3.28
C PHE A 303 24.54 19.14 4.11
N ALA A 304 23.73 20.17 4.36
CA ALA A 304 22.47 20.01 5.07
C ALA A 304 21.49 19.09 4.34
N THR A 305 21.47 19.13 3.00
CA THR A 305 20.64 18.23 2.19
C THR A 305 21.16 16.81 2.23
N ARG A 306 22.47 16.59 2.06
CA ARG A 306 23.10 15.28 2.16
C ARG A 306 22.86 14.63 3.52
N ASP A 307 23.11 15.38 4.59
CA ASP A 307 22.96 14.88 5.96
C ASP A 307 21.48 14.56 6.24
N ARG A 308 20.53 15.32 5.64
CA ARG A 308 19.11 15.00 5.75
C ARG A 308 18.68 13.77 4.95
N ILE A 309 19.25 13.54 3.76
CA ILE A 309 19.07 12.28 3.02
C ILE A 309 19.53 11.11 3.92
N GLU A 310 20.75 11.18 4.45
CA GLU A 310 21.27 10.10 5.30
C GLU A 310 20.45 9.90 6.58
N ALA A 311 19.97 10.95 7.23
CA ALA A 311 19.11 10.84 8.42
C ALA A 311 17.82 10.06 8.11
N VAL A 312 17.11 10.47 7.05
CA VAL A 312 15.84 9.83 6.61
C VAL A 312 16.04 8.33 6.33
N PHE A 313 17.05 7.97 5.54
CA PHE A 313 17.26 6.56 5.19
C PHE A 313 17.84 5.73 6.34
N ASN A 314 18.63 6.32 7.24
CA ASN A 314 19.12 5.60 8.42
C ASN A 314 18.02 5.33 9.43
N ASP A 315 17.08 6.26 9.61
CA ASP A 315 15.89 6.07 10.46
C ASP A 315 15.04 4.89 9.95
N TRP A 316 14.67 4.90 8.67
CA TRP A 316 13.94 3.77 8.08
C TRP A 316 14.71 2.45 8.15
N ARG A 317 16.03 2.46 7.88
CA ARG A 317 16.86 1.25 7.97
C ARG A 317 16.90 0.66 9.37
N LEU A 318 16.99 1.50 10.40
CA LEU A 318 16.91 1.08 11.80
C LEU A 318 15.56 0.41 12.06
N ARG A 319 14.48 1.14 11.75
CA ARG A 319 13.08 0.72 11.93
C ARG A 319 12.73 -0.59 11.24
N TRP A 320 13.21 -0.79 10.02
CA TRP A 320 12.91 -1.98 9.22
C TRP A 320 13.38 -3.30 9.84
N SER A 321 14.41 -3.23 10.68
CA SER A 321 14.95 -4.39 11.40
C SER A 321 14.23 -4.68 12.73
N LEU A 322 13.40 -3.74 13.19
CA LEU A 322 12.61 -3.90 14.41
C LEU A 322 11.32 -4.66 14.11
N ASP A 323 10.64 -5.08 15.18
CA ASP A 323 9.29 -5.57 15.04
C ASP A 323 8.36 -4.44 14.55
N PRO A 324 7.41 -4.69 13.64
CA PRO A 324 6.45 -3.67 13.18
C PRO A 324 5.74 -2.90 14.31
N ARG A 325 5.54 -3.51 15.48
CA ARG A 325 4.88 -2.89 16.64
C ARG A 325 5.85 -2.31 17.68
N ASP A 326 7.14 -2.26 17.37
CA ASP A 326 8.10 -1.56 18.21
C ASP A 326 7.69 -0.08 18.36
N VAL A 327 7.78 0.47 19.59
CA VAL A 327 7.42 1.87 19.90
C VAL A 327 8.15 2.87 18.99
N VAL A 328 9.35 2.52 18.53
CA VAL A 328 10.07 3.31 17.54
C VAL A 328 9.28 3.43 16.24
N ASN A 329 8.67 2.34 15.74
CA ASN A 329 7.88 2.32 14.51
C ASN A 329 6.59 3.16 14.61
N GLU A 330 5.97 3.25 15.79
CA GLU A 330 4.80 4.10 16.03
C GLU A 330 5.12 5.60 16.07
N SER A 331 6.38 5.95 16.36
CA SER A 331 6.82 7.35 16.45
C SER A 331 7.01 7.96 15.06
N PRO A 332 6.69 9.25 14.84
CA PRO A 332 6.91 9.91 13.55
C PRO A 332 8.34 9.73 13.04
N THR A 333 8.48 9.37 11.77
CA THR A 333 9.77 9.14 11.12
C THR A 333 10.52 10.45 10.87
N ASP A 334 11.81 10.35 10.56
CA ASP A 334 12.56 11.50 10.05
C ASP A 334 12.00 12.00 8.71
N TYR A 335 11.37 11.14 7.92
CA TYR A 335 10.68 11.58 6.72
C TYR A 335 9.42 12.40 7.04
N ASP A 336 8.64 12.00 8.04
CA ASP A 336 7.44 12.74 8.48
C ASP A 336 7.81 14.13 9.02
N ARG A 337 8.93 14.21 9.74
CA ARG A 337 9.46 15.44 10.33
C ARG A 337 10.23 16.31 9.33
N LEU A 338 10.33 15.88 8.06
CA LEU A 338 11.06 16.61 7.04
C LEU A 338 10.40 17.98 6.78
N ASP A 339 11.18 19.06 6.89
CA ASP A 339 10.78 20.36 6.36
C ASP A 339 10.73 20.28 4.82
N ARG A 340 9.56 19.91 4.29
CA ARG A 340 9.35 19.70 2.85
C ARG A 340 9.60 20.96 2.03
N GLY A 341 9.42 22.15 2.62
CA GLY A 341 9.72 23.43 1.96
C GLY A 341 11.23 23.59 1.75
N ARG A 342 12.01 23.33 2.79
CA ARG A 342 13.48 23.44 2.77
C ARG A 342 14.17 22.28 2.04
N TYR A 343 13.58 21.09 2.03
CA TYR A 343 14.18 19.87 1.45
C TYR A 343 13.31 19.27 0.33
N MET A 344 12.76 20.14 -0.52
CA MET A 344 11.84 19.75 -1.58
C MET A 344 12.42 18.73 -2.57
N LEU A 345 13.75 18.70 -2.78
CA LEU A 345 14.38 17.67 -3.61
C LEU A 345 14.10 16.28 -3.06
N ILE A 346 14.28 16.09 -1.75
CA ILE A 346 14.04 14.80 -1.07
C ILE A 346 12.56 14.44 -1.19
N ALA A 347 11.66 15.36 -0.83
CA ALA A 347 10.21 15.14 -0.87
C ALA A 347 9.64 14.88 -2.28
N THR A 348 10.39 15.20 -3.34
CA THR A 348 9.96 14.96 -4.72
C THR A 348 10.46 13.63 -5.27
N VAL A 349 11.63 13.18 -4.83
CA VAL A 349 12.33 12.02 -5.40
C VAL A 349 12.10 10.77 -4.57
N VAL A 350 12.01 10.95 -3.25
CA VAL A 350 11.89 9.86 -2.29
C VAL A 350 10.40 9.68 -1.99
N PRO A 351 9.77 8.57 -2.41
CA PRO A 351 8.43 8.21 -1.94
C PRO A 351 8.46 7.91 -0.44
N ASP A 352 7.28 7.88 0.18
CA ASP A 352 7.18 7.47 1.57
C ASP A 352 7.47 5.96 1.69
N LEU A 353 8.66 5.61 2.18
CA LEU A 353 9.01 4.20 2.40
C LEU A 353 8.25 3.58 3.57
N GLY A 354 7.56 4.37 4.39
CA GLY A 354 6.62 3.90 5.42
C GLY A 354 5.58 2.96 4.84
N GLU A 355 5.12 3.21 3.60
CA GLU A 355 4.17 2.32 2.92
C GLU A 355 4.68 0.88 2.78
N LEU A 356 6.01 0.65 2.70
CA LEU A 356 6.54 -0.71 2.63
C LEU A 356 6.44 -1.45 3.97
N PHE A 357 6.41 -0.73 5.10
CA PHE A 357 6.21 -1.33 6.42
C PHE A 357 4.80 -1.88 6.52
N ASP A 358 3.81 -1.08 6.10
CA ASP A 358 2.40 -1.48 6.06
C ASP A 358 2.20 -2.69 5.14
N GLU A 359 2.79 -2.69 3.95
CA GLU A 359 2.69 -3.82 3.00
C GLU A 359 3.36 -5.09 3.55
N ARG A 360 4.51 -4.95 4.22
CA ARG A 360 5.19 -6.09 4.88
C ARG A 360 4.36 -6.63 6.03
N PHE A 361 3.75 -5.75 6.84
CA PHE A 361 2.93 -6.14 7.96
C PHE A 361 1.63 -6.83 7.50
N ALA A 362 0.93 -6.25 6.53
CA ALA A 362 -0.23 -6.86 5.90
C ALA A 362 0.09 -8.23 5.30
N LEU A 363 1.25 -8.37 4.63
CA LEU A 363 1.69 -9.66 4.10
C LEU A 363 1.93 -10.69 5.21
N ARG A 364 2.49 -10.29 6.38
CA ARG A 364 2.68 -11.19 7.52
C ARG A 364 1.34 -11.71 8.05
N VAL A 365 0.34 -10.83 8.19
CA VAL A 365 -1.04 -11.19 8.57
C VAL A 365 -1.62 -12.19 7.57
N GLU A 366 -1.46 -11.92 6.28
CA GLU A 366 -2.05 -12.74 5.21
C GLU A 366 -1.39 -14.12 5.09
N LEU A 367 -0.06 -14.22 5.24
CA LEU A 367 0.66 -15.50 5.24
C LEU A 367 0.35 -16.35 6.48
N GLY A 368 0.27 -15.73 7.67
CA GLY A 368 -0.15 -16.40 8.89
C GLY A 368 -1.58 -16.92 8.78
N GLY A 369 -2.50 -16.04 8.39
CA GLY A 369 -3.90 -16.34 8.16
C GLY A 369 -4.13 -17.45 7.11
N THR A 370 -3.46 -17.39 5.95
CA THR A 370 -3.56 -18.45 4.92
C THR A 370 -3.14 -19.81 5.44
N ARG A 371 -2.00 -19.90 6.13
CA ARG A 371 -1.55 -21.19 6.69
C ARG A 371 -2.60 -21.78 7.64
N LEU A 372 -3.19 -20.93 8.49
CA LEU A 372 -4.17 -21.35 9.47
C LEU A 372 -5.53 -21.71 8.82
N ALA A 373 -6.02 -20.91 7.88
CA ALA A 373 -7.24 -21.20 7.12
C ALA A 373 -7.14 -22.52 6.36
N LEU A 374 -6.04 -22.75 5.64
CA LEU A 374 -5.79 -24.01 4.95
C LEU A 374 -5.67 -25.19 5.93
N ALA A 375 -5.12 -24.99 7.13
CA ALA A 375 -5.05 -26.02 8.16
C ALA A 375 -6.44 -26.42 8.71
N VAL A 376 -7.31 -25.44 8.94
CA VAL A 376 -8.71 -25.67 9.35
C VAL A 376 -9.48 -26.40 8.25
N ARG A 377 -9.33 -25.96 6.99
CA ARG A 377 -9.93 -26.62 5.83
C ARG A 377 -9.42 -28.05 5.65
N GLY A 378 -8.13 -28.27 5.83
CA GLY A 378 -7.52 -29.61 5.80
C GLY A 378 -8.06 -30.51 6.90
N TYR A 379 -8.28 -29.97 8.10
CA TYR A 379 -8.89 -30.70 9.20
C TYR A 379 -10.31 -31.15 8.86
N ARG A 380 -11.15 -30.28 8.29
CA ARG A 380 -12.49 -30.67 7.82
C ARG A 380 -12.43 -31.73 6.75
N THR A 381 -11.53 -31.60 5.78
CA THR A 381 -11.34 -32.60 4.72
C THR A 381 -10.99 -33.97 5.29
N ALA A 382 -10.19 -34.01 6.35
CA ALA A 382 -9.76 -35.25 6.99
C ALA A 382 -10.78 -35.88 7.95
N THR A 383 -11.66 -35.09 8.56
CA THR A 383 -12.53 -35.54 9.67
C THR A 383 -14.02 -35.42 9.38
N GLY A 384 -14.41 -34.65 8.36
CA GLY A 384 -15.80 -34.30 8.05
C GLY A 384 -16.38 -33.19 8.92
N ALA A 385 -15.63 -32.67 9.90
CA ALA A 385 -16.11 -31.64 10.84
C ALA A 385 -15.11 -30.50 10.99
N TRP A 386 -15.59 -29.32 11.37
CA TRP A 386 -14.73 -28.21 11.76
C TRP A 386 -14.01 -28.51 13.09
N PRO A 387 -12.77 -28.06 13.28
CA PRO A 387 -12.10 -28.20 14.57
C PRO A 387 -12.80 -27.32 15.62
N GLU A 388 -13.38 -27.93 16.66
CA GLU A 388 -14.05 -27.19 17.76
C GLU A 388 -13.10 -26.14 18.37
N PRO A 389 -11.91 -26.53 18.87
CA PRO A 389 -10.86 -25.56 19.10
C PRO A 389 -9.92 -25.45 17.90
N ILE A 390 -9.52 -24.23 17.56
CA ILE A 390 -8.57 -23.99 16.46
C ILE A 390 -7.24 -24.75 16.63
N PHE A 391 -6.80 -25.02 17.87
CA PHE A 391 -5.55 -25.76 18.12
C PHE A 391 -5.61 -27.25 17.75
N ALA A 392 -6.78 -27.81 17.44
CA ALA A 392 -6.94 -29.21 17.01
C ALA A 392 -6.29 -29.50 15.64
N VAL A 393 -5.95 -28.48 14.86
CA VAL A 393 -5.19 -28.63 13.60
C VAL A 393 -3.73 -29.04 13.84
N ARG A 394 -3.23 -28.91 15.07
CA ARG A 394 -1.87 -29.31 15.47
C ARG A 394 -1.81 -30.78 15.91
N PRO A 395 -0.65 -31.44 15.75
CA PRO A 395 0.50 -31.04 14.93
C PRO A 395 0.33 -31.44 13.45
N ARG A 396 -0.85 -31.96 13.08
CA ARG A 396 -1.09 -32.64 11.79
C ARG A 396 -0.87 -31.73 10.58
N PHE A 397 -1.34 -30.49 10.65
CA PHE A 397 -1.25 -29.52 9.54
C PHE A 397 -0.18 -28.45 9.78
N ILE A 398 -0.15 -27.90 10.99
CA ILE A 398 0.82 -26.89 11.41
C ILE A 398 1.47 -27.30 12.74
N PRO A 399 2.77 -27.02 12.93
CA PRO A 399 3.45 -27.32 14.19
C PRO A 399 3.03 -26.37 15.32
N GLU A 400 2.77 -25.11 14.98
CA GLU A 400 2.45 -24.02 15.90
C GLU A 400 1.33 -23.18 15.30
N ILE A 401 0.43 -22.67 16.15
CA ILE A 401 -0.62 -21.74 15.71
C ILE A 401 0.04 -20.38 15.52
N PRO A 402 -0.10 -19.74 14.34
CA PRO A 402 0.42 -18.40 14.16
C PRO A 402 -0.34 -17.42 15.05
N VAL A 403 0.42 -16.55 15.73
CA VAL A 403 -0.10 -15.41 16.47
C VAL A 403 -0.62 -14.37 15.48
N ASP A 404 -1.71 -13.68 15.82
CA ASP A 404 -2.22 -12.55 15.05
C ASP A 404 -1.27 -11.36 15.22
N PRO A 405 -0.65 -10.83 14.15
CA PRO A 405 0.20 -9.65 14.25
C PRO A 405 -0.51 -8.41 14.81
N TRP A 406 -1.84 -8.32 14.71
CA TRP A 406 -2.62 -7.22 15.29
C TRP A 406 -2.98 -7.43 16.77
N ASP A 407 -2.64 -8.56 17.39
CA ASP A 407 -2.79 -8.73 18.84
C ASP A 407 -1.77 -7.86 19.59
N PRO A 408 -2.19 -6.93 20.49
CA PRO A 408 -1.29 -6.00 21.18
C PRO A 408 -0.27 -6.69 22.09
N GLU A 409 -0.57 -7.91 22.55
CA GLU A 409 0.33 -8.68 23.40
C GLU A 409 1.16 -9.71 22.65
N GLU A 410 0.91 -9.89 21.34
CA GLU A 410 1.48 -10.96 20.50
C GLU A 410 1.37 -12.36 21.12
N LYS A 411 0.22 -12.65 21.75
CA LYS A 411 -0.06 -13.92 22.41
C LYS A 411 -1.24 -14.64 21.80
N GLU A 412 -2.25 -13.88 21.40
CA GLU A 412 -3.50 -14.47 20.94
C GLU A 412 -3.40 -14.89 19.46
N PRO A 413 -3.99 -16.03 19.09
CA PRO A 413 -4.09 -16.42 17.69
C PRO A 413 -5.11 -15.54 16.96
N TYR A 414 -5.20 -15.74 15.64
CA TYR A 414 -6.29 -15.22 14.83
C TYR A 414 -7.65 -15.57 15.44
N GLY A 415 -8.59 -14.64 15.37
CA GLY A 415 -9.97 -14.85 15.79
C GLY A 415 -10.61 -15.95 14.94
N TYR A 416 -11.27 -16.90 15.61
CA TYR A 416 -11.86 -18.09 15.00
C TYR A 416 -13.25 -18.36 15.57
N ILE A 417 -14.22 -18.55 14.68
CA ILE A 417 -15.62 -18.74 15.04
C ILE A 417 -16.20 -19.81 14.13
N ILE A 418 -16.84 -20.81 14.72
CA ILE A 418 -17.84 -21.64 14.04
C ILE A 418 -19.20 -20.98 14.31
N PRO A 419 -19.87 -20.41 13.29
CA PRO A 419 -21.18 -19.79 13.47
C PRO A 419 -22.17 -20.77 14.13
N MET A 420 -23.16 -20.21 14.82
CA MET A 420 -24.15 -20.86 15.72
C MET A 420 -23.59 -21.72 16.87
N HIS A 421 -22.42 -22.36 16.73
CA HIS A 421 -21.74 -23.09 17.81
C HIS A 421 -21.10 -22.13 18.84
N ASP A 422 -20.31 -21.16 18.37
CA ASP A 422 -19.53 -20.26 19.22
C ASP A 422 -20.24 -18.93 19.50
N GLY A 423 -21.53 -18.83 19.17
CA GLY A 423 -22.35 -17.63 19.39
C GLY A 423 -22.49 -17.28 20.88
N PRO A 424 -23.03 -16.09 21.22
CA PRO A 424 -23.28 -15.69 22.60
C PRO A 424 -24.08 -16.76 23.33
N THR A 425 -23.44 -17.42 24.29
CA THR A 425 -24.00 -18.52 25.09
C THR A 425 -24.87 -17.99 26.21
N ASP A 426 -25.98 -17.34 25.87
CA ASP A 426 -27.12 -17.38 26.79
C ASP A 426 -27.69 -18.79 26.68
N GLU A 427 -27.67 -19.56 27.78
CA GLU A 427 -28.17 -20.96 27.84
C GLU A 427 -29.61 -21.11 27.33
N ARG A 428 -30.36 -19.99 27.22
CA ARG A 428 -31.72 -19.94 26.71
C ARG A 428 -31.86 -19.31 25.32
N ALA A 429 -30.80 -18.72 24.77
CA ALA A 429 -30.83 -18.16 23.42
C ALA A 429 -30.80 -19.27 22.38
N THR A 430 -31.62 -19.12 21.34
CA THR A 430 -31.53 -19.99 20.17
C THR A 430 -30.27 -19.62 19.41
N PRO A 431 -29.42 -20.59 19.01
CA PRO A 431 -28.25 -20.32 18.20
C PRO A 431 -28.61 -19.50 16.95
N THR A 432 -28.00 -18.32 16.81
CA THR A 432 -28.25 -17.43 15.68
C THR A 432 -27.10 -17.52 14.68
N PRO A 433 -27.39 -17.49 13.36
CA PRO A 433 -26.37 -17.30 12.34
C PRO A 433 -25.51 -16.05 12.61
N HIS A 434 -24.25 -16.10 12.18
CA HIS A 434 -23.34 -14.96 12.31
C HIS A 434 -23.47 -14.05 11.09
N THR A 435 -23.61 -12.73 11.30
CA THR A 435 -23.73 -11.75 10.21
C THR A 435 -22.43 -10.97 10.08
N LEU A 436 -21.79 -11.10 8.91
CA LEU A 436 -20.62 -10.32 8.52
C LEU A 436 -21.06 -9.11 7.68
N ARG A 437 -20.61 -7.90 8.05
CA ARG A 437 -20.67 -6.75 7.15
C ARG A 437 -19.35 -6.64 6.39
N VAL A 438 -19.37 -6.98 5.10
CA VAL A 438 -18.21 -6.91 4.23
C VAL A 438 -18.15 -5.54 3.57
N VAL A 439 -17.10 -4.79 3.85
CA VAL A 439 -16.79 -3.52 3.20
C VAL A 439 -15.90 -3.80 1.99
N SER A 440 -16.37 -3.48 0.79
CA SER A 440 -15.64 -3.79 -0.45
C SER A 440 -14.93 -2.56 -1.02
N GLU A 441 -13.69 -2.74 -1.47
CA GLU A 441 -12.93 -1.72 -2.22
C GLU A 441 -13.42 -1.56 -3.66
N ALA A 442 -14.11 -2.57 -4.22
CA ALA A 442 -14.41 -2.68 -5.65
C ALA A 442 -15.18 -1.48 -6.23
N ASP A 443 -15.97 -0.79 -5.40
CA ASP A 443 -16.71 0.41 -5.81
C ASP A 443 -15.99 1.73 -5.49
N ALA A 444 -14.78 1.69 -4.92
CA ALA A 444 -13.97 2.90 -4.69
C ALA A 444 -13.25 3.37 -5.96
N GLY A 445 -13.09 2.50 -6.97
CA GLY A 445 -12.39 2.79 -8.24
C GLY A 445 -13.20 3.64 -9.22
N GLU A 446 -14.53 3.51 -9.19
CA GLU A 446 -15.49 4.43 -9.80
C GLU A 446 -16.50 4.79 -8.73
N GLY A 447 -16.07 5.56 -7.71
CA GLY A 447 -17.02 6.08 -6.74
C GLY A 447 -18.22 6.71 -7.48
N PRO A 448 -19.46 6.52 -7.00
CA PRO A 448 -20.62 7.17 -7.61
C PRO A 448 -20.26 8.62 -7.85
N ALA A 449 -20.60 9.16 -9.04
CA ALA A 449 -20.33 10.55 -9.38
C ALA A 449 -20.65 11.38 -8.15
N MET A 450 -19.61 12.02 -7.60
CA MET A 450 -19.69 12.71 -6.31
C MET A 450 -21.02 13.45 -6.24
N PRO A 451 -21.89 13.13 -5.28
CA PRO A 451 -23.22 13.70 -5.26
C PRO A 451 -23.06 15.21 -5.32
N THR A 452 -23.77 15.80 -6.27
CA THR A 452 -23.73 17.24 -6.50
C THR A 452 -24.01 17.95 -5.18
N PRO A 453 -23.54 19.20 -5.00
CA PRO A 453 -23.89 20.00 -3.83
C PRO A 453 -25.41 20.04 -3.54
N GLN A 454 -26.24 19.87 -4.57
CA GLN A 454 -27.69 19.79 -4.51
C GLN A 454 -28.20 18.44 -3.96
N GLU A 455 -27.59 17.32 -4.34
CA GLU A 455 -27.93 15.98 -3.81
C GLU A 455 -27.54 15.83 -2.33
N ILE A 456 -26.39 16.39 -1.95
CA ILE A 456 -25.93 16.45 -0.56
C ILE A 456 -26.88 17.32 0.30
N ALA A 457 -27.26 18.51 -0.20
CA ALA A 457 -28.24 19.37 0.45
C ALA A 457 -29.62 18.70 0.58
N ALA A 458 -30.07 17.99 -0.47
CA ALA A 458 -31.33 17.27 -0.47
C ALA A 458 -31.33 16.08 0.52
N TRP A 459 -30.22 15.34 0.64
CA TRP A 459 -30.05 14.29 1.64
C TRP A 459 -30.07 14.84 3.07
N MET A 460 -29.35 15.94 3.34
CA MET A 460 -29.37 16.60 4.65
C MET A 460 -30.74 17.17 5.03
N SER A 461 -31.45 17.77 4.07
CA SER A 461 -32.80 18.33 4.29
C SER A 461 -33.85 17.28 4.64
N ARG A 462 -33.58 16.00 4.32
CA ARG A 462 -34.45 14.86 4.65
C ARG A 462 -34.09 14.19 5.99
N GLY A 463 -33.14 14.75 6.74
CA GLY A 463 -32.75 14.25 8.07
C GLY A 463 -31.96 12.95 8.03
N GLY A 464 -31.16 12.72 6.98
CA GLY A 464 -30.27 11.54 6.90
C GLY A 464 -29.31 11.45 8.10
N PRO A 465 -29.03 10.23 8.63
CA PRO A 465 -28.14 10.04 9.77
C PRO A 465 -26.69 10.42 9.42
N PHE A 466 -26.03 11.15 10.31
CA PHE A 466 -24.60 11.45 10.20
C PHE A 466 -23.79 10.22 10.62
N PRO A 467 -22.81 9.74 9.83
CA PRO A 467 -21.89 8.70 10.29
C PRO A 467 -20.99 9.29 11.39
N THR A 468 -20.99 8.66 12.57
CA THR A 468 -20.28 9.11 13.78
C THR A 468 -18.94 8.42 13.99
N SER A 469 -18.37 7.74 12.98
CA SER A 469 -17.14 6.95 13.19
C SER A 469 -15.91 7.84 13.38
N SER A 470 -15.15 7.55 14.43
CA SER A 470 -13.88 8.19 14.82
C SER A 470 -12.81 8.14 13.73
N GLN A 471 -12.86 7.12 12.86
CA GLN A 471 -11.93 6.90 11.75
C GLN A 471 -12.03 7.98 10.64
N MET A 472 -13.23 8.48 10.32
CA MET A 472 -13.39 9.54 9.31
C MET A 472 -12.72 10.84 9.74
N LEU A 473 -12.82 11.16 11.03
CA LEU A 473 -12.30 12.41 11.56
C LEU A 473 -10.77 12.41 11.72
N SER A 474 -10.15 11.23 11.92
CA SER A 474 -8.69 11.09 11.99
C SER A 474 -8.03 11.20 10.61
N GLN A 475 -8.73 10.83 9.52
CA GLN A 475 -8.25 11.07 8.15
C GLN A 475 -8.36 12.54 7.74
N ILE A 476 -9.43 13.24 8.13
CA ILE A 476 -9.59 14.69 7.85
C ILE A 476 -8.53 15.51 8.62
N ALA A 477 -8.21 15.14 9.86
CA ALA A 477 -7.20 15.85 10.67
C ALA A 477 -5.80 15.82 10.04
N ARG A 478 -5.43 14.72 9.36
CA ARG A 478 -4.15 14.55 8.67
C ARG A 478 -3.98 15.39 7.40
N SER A 479 -5.03 16.09 6.94
CA SER A 479 -5.04 16.85 5.67
C SER A 479 -4.87 18.37 5.82
N ILE A 480 -4.56 18.88 7.01
CA ILE A 480 -4.54 20.33 7.32
C ILE A 480 -3.11 20.90 7.19
N PRO A 481 -2.84 21.92 6.36
CA PRO A 481 -1.49 22.46 6.19
C PRO A 481 -0.98 23.25 7.41
N ASP A 482 0.32 23.12 7.72
CA ASP A 482 1.02 23.70 8.89
C ASP A 482 1.12 25.24 8.96
N SER A 483 0.49 25.97 8.03
CA SER A 483 0.70 27.42 7.84
C SER A 483 0.03 28.37 8.87
N VAL A 484 -0.41 27.91 10.04
CA VAL A 484 -1.14 28.75 11.03
C VAL A 484 -0.24 29.27 12.15
N THR A 485 -0.23 30.60 12.39
CA THR A 485 0.80 31.29 13.22
C THR A 485 0.70 31.12 14.76
N PRO A 486 1.84 31.12 15.50
CA PRO A 486 1.93 30.83 16.95
C PRO A 486 1.29 31.82 17.95
N GLN A 487 0.89 33.01 17.51
CA GLN A 487 0.27 34.02 18.39
C GLN A 487 -1.23 33.77 18.63
N LEU A 488 -1.91 33.17 17.64
CA LEU A 488 -3.31 32.75 17.75
C LEU A 488 -3.47 31.55 18.71
N GLN A 489 -2.50 30.63 18.71
CA GLN A 489 -2.44 29.50 19.63
C GLN A 489 -2.36 29.95 21.10
N ARG A 490 -1.61 31.02 21.41
CA ARG A 490 -1.43 31.52 22.79
C ARG A 490 -2.68 32.17 23.39
N ARG A 491 -3.49 32.87 22.58
CA ARG A 491 -4.71 33.54 23.06
C ARG A 491 -5.88 32.59 23.27
N ALA A 492 -6.06 31.62 22.36
CA ALA A 492 -7.11 30.60 22.48
C ALA A 492 -6.93 29.74 23.75
N ARG A 493 -5.67 29.48 24.12
CA ARG A 493 -5.29 28.68 25.30
C ARG A 493 -5.67 29.33 26.63
N GLN A 494 -5.56 30.65 26.77
CA GLN A 494 -5.84 31.36 28.04
C GLN A 494 -7.33 31.48 28.38
N GLN A 495 -8.23 31.45 27.38
CA GLN A 495 -9.67 31.56 27.60
C GLN A 495 -10.33 30.21 27.93
N LEU A 496 -9.80 29.12 27.38
CA LEU A 496 -10.24 27.75 27.68
C LEU A 496 -10.05 27.38 29.16
N LEU A 497 -8.91 27.78 29.74
CA LEU A 497 -8.59 27.56 31.15
C LEU A 497 -9.57 28.25 32.11
N ARG A 498 -10.10 29.42 31.76
CA ARG A 498 -11.09 30.16 32.56
C ARG A 498 -12.49 29.52 32.54
N ALA A 499 -12.88 28.92 31.42
CA ALA A 499 -14.20 28.29 31.28
C ALA A 499 -14.30 26.98 32.06
N LEU A 500 -13.22 26.19 32.09
CA LEU A 500 -13.14 24.95 32.86
C LEU A 500 -13.15 25.17 34.37
N THR A 501 -12.63 26.30 34.86
CA THR A 501 -12.72 26.66 36.28
C THR A 501 -14.12 27.13 36.69
N GLN A 502 -14.97 27.52 35.74
CA GLN A 502 -16.29 28.09 36.00
C GLN A 502 -17.44 27.09 35.85
N SER A 503 -17.25 25.96 35.17
CA SER A 503 -18.35 25.07 34.77
C SER A 503 -18.82 24.05 35.80
N GLY A 504 -18.18 23.93 36.97
CA GLY A 504 -18.77 23.36 38.21
C GLY A 504 -19.51 22.01 38.13
N GLY A 505 -19.29 21.18 37.10
CA GLY A 505 -20.20 20.06 36.82
C GLY A 505 -19.59 19.00 35.92
N VAL A 506 -18.70 18.18 36.47
CA VAL A 506 -18.41 16.84 35.94
C VAL A 506 -18.34 15.91 37.15
N SER A 507 -19.40 15.14 37.40
CA SER A 507 -19.54 14.23 38.54
C SER A 507 -18.97 12.83 38.27
N GLY A 508 -17.89 12.74 37.49
CA GLY A 508 -17.12 11.52 37.27
C GLY A 508 -15.70 11.70 37.79
N GLU A 509 -15.01 10.60 38.08
CA GLU A 509 -13.60 10.65 38.50
C GLU A 509 -12.78 11.42 37.47
N ILE A 510 -12.35 12.62 37.86
CA ILE A 510 -11.41 13.44 37.10
C ILE A 510 -10.19 12.56 36.81
N PRO A 511 -9.88 12.25 35.53
CA PRO A 511 -8.75 11.41 35.17
C PRO A 511 -7.47 11.93 35.84
N TRP A 512 -6.63 11.01 36.34
CA TRP A 512 -5.49 11.37 37.19
C TRP A 512 -4.53 12.39 36.55
N TRP A 513 -4.43 12.41 35.22
CA TRP A 513 -3.62 13.39 34.47
C TRP A 513 -4.22 14.80 34.48
N VAL A 514 -5.55 14.97 34.53
CA VAL A 514 -6.23 16.27 34.71
C VAL A 514 -5.97 16.80 36.12
N ARG A 515 -5.93 15.91 37.13
CA ARG A 515 -5.58 16.24 38.52
C ARG A 515 -4.11 16.69 38.62
N ARG A 516 -3.21 15.99 37.94
CA ARG A 516 -1.78 16.31 37.85
C ARG A 516 -1.49 17.64 37.12
N LEU A 517 -2.34 18.01 36.15
CA LEU A 517 -2.29 19.30 35.43
C LEU A 517 -2.78 20.48 36.29
N ALA A 518 -3.75 20.24 37.19
CA ALA A 518 -4.24 21.25 38.13
C ALA A 518 -3.27 21.51 39.29
N GLU A 519 -2.40 20.55 39.59
CA GLU A 519 -1.39 20.58 40.67
C GLU A 519 -0.01 21.09 40.21
N ALA A 520 0.21 21.28 38.90
CA ALA A 520 1.47 21.75 38.35
C ALA A 520 1.69 23.25 38.63
N ASP A 521 2.87 23.62 39.13
CA ASP A 521 3.24 25.03 39.39
C ASP A 521 3.36 25.78 38.06
N PRO A 522 2.52 26.80 37.81
CA PRO A 522 2.48 27.53 36.54
C PRO A 522 3.75 28.36 36.24
N ASN A 523 4.76 28.33 37.11
CA ASN A 523 6.03 29.04 36.92
C ASN A 523 7.25 28.11 36.70
N ASP A 524 7.08 26.78 36.63
CA ASP A 524 8.19 25.85 36.39
C ASP A 524 8.31 25.48 34.89
N PRO A 525 9.31 26.03 34.15
CA PRO A 525 9.40 25.88 32.70
C PRO A 525 9.91 24.51 32.23
N ARG A 526 10.28 23.58 33.14
CA ARG A 526 10.77 22.23 32.74
C ARG A 526 9.67 21.17 32.70
N SER A 527 8.59 21.35 33.43
CA SER A 527 7.43 20.45 33.37
C SER A 527 6.59 20.70 32.12
N ASP A 528 6.65 21.93 31.59
CA ASP A 528 5.85 22.35 30.44
C ASP A 528 6.25 21.64 29.15
N ASP A 529 7.53 21.52 28.77
CA ASP A 529 7.84 21.04 27.41
C ASP A 529 7.57 19.54 27.18
N GLU A 530 7.78 18.67 28.17
CA GLU A 530 7.49 17.23 28.05
C GLU A 530 5.99 16.92 28.24
N ILE A 531 5.32 17.59 29.18
CA ILE A 531 3.88 17.41 29.41
C ILE A 531 3.06 18.08 28.29
N VAL A 532 3.54 19.19 27.72
CA VAL A 532 2.91 19.86 26.57
C VAL A 532 3.17 19.10 25.27
N ALA A 533 4.30 18.41 25.10
CA ALA A 533 4.52 17.55 23.93
C ALA A 533 3.62 16.30 23.93
N ASP A 534 3.49 15.63 25.09
CA ASP A 534 2.60 14.45 25.23
C ASP A 534 1.11 14.84 25.18
N ALA A 535 0.73 15.98 25.77
CA ALA A 535 -0.61 16.54 25.62
C ALA A 535 -0.90 17.03 24.20
N ALA A 536 0.07 17.62 23.48
CA ALA A 536 -0.10 18.08 22.11
C ALA A 536 -0.31 16.93 21.12
N LEU A 537 0.41 15.82 21.28
CA LEU A 537 0.24 14.59 20.51
C LEU A 537 -1.15 13.96 20.71
N ARG A 538 -1.72 14.04 21.92
CA ARG A 538 -3.05 13.50 22.22
C ARG A 538 -4.20 14.46 21.89
N ILE A 539 -3.95 15.78 21.90
CA ILE A 539 -4.89 16.82 21.43
C ILE A 539 -4.99 16.85 19.88
N GLN A 540 -3.95 16.41 19.16
CA GLN A 540 -3.91 16.26 17.70
C GLN A 540 -4.97 15.27 17.15
N PHE A 541 -5.58 14.44 18.00
CA PHE A 541 -6.60 13.44 17.67
C PHE A 541 -8.02 13.73 18.23
N ALA A 542 -8.36 14.98 18.55
CA ALA A 542 -9.73 15.36 18.95
C ALA A 542 -10.42 16.29 17.90
N PRO A 543 -11.37 15.82 17.07
CA PRO A 543 -11.98 16.58 15.96
C PRO A 543 -13.10 17.58 16.33
N ALA A 544 -13.64 17.56 17.56
CA ALA A 544 -14.54 18.63 18.04
C ALA A 544 -13.84 20.01 18.08
N PHE A 545 -12.50 19.97 18.03
CA PHE A 545 -11.56 21.08 17.96
C PHE A 545 -11.57 21.89 16.67
N LYS A 546 -12.05 21.44 15.49
CA LYS A 546 -11.88 22.28 14.28
C LYS A 546 -13.12 23.07 13.86
N ALA A 547 -14.33 22.52 14.01
CA ALA A 547 -15.52 23.04 13.32
C ALA A 547 -16.46 23.89 14.19
N ALA A 548 -16.60 23.62 15.49
CA ALA A 548 -17.34 24.51 16.39
C ALA A 548 -16.61 25.87 16.58
N LEU A 549 -15.28 25.82 16.51
CA LEU A 549 -14.35 26.93 16.69
C LEU A 549 -14.32 27.96 15.54
N LEU A 550 -14.88 27.65 14.37
CA LEU A 550 -14.93 28.59 13.24
C LEU A 550 -16.30 29.27 13.04
N ARG A 551 -17.38 28.87 13.75
CA ARG A 551 -18.74 29.46 13.58
C ARG A 551 -19.33 30.13 14.82
N LEU A 552 -19.00 29.70 16.03
CA LEU A 552 -19.32 30.45 17.26
C LEU A 552 -18.53 31.76 17.36
N ALA A 553 -17.46 31.92 16.57
CA ALA A 553 -16.62 33.11 16.55
C ALA A 553 -17.29 34.36 15.95
N GLU A 554 -18.48 34.23 15.33
CA GLU A 554 -19.16 35.36 14.65
C GLU A 554 -20.61 35.65 15.13
N GLN A 555 -21.30 34.77 15.87
CA GLN A 555 -22.71 35.01 16.29
C GLN A 555 -23.06 34.49 17.69
N GLU A 556 -23.96 35.23 18.35
CA GLU A 556 -24.56 34.91 19.65
C GLU A 556 -25.49 33.68 19.51
N SER A 557 -24.96 32.48 19.79
CA SER A 557 -25.67 31.20 20.00
C SER A 557 -26.32 30.53 18.75
N PRO A 558 -25.62 29.61 18.06
CA PRO A 558 -26.17 28.89 16.91
C PRO A 558 -27.08 27.71 17.29
N THR A 559 -28.02 27.42 16.40
CA THR A 559 -28.93 26.27 16.44
C THR A 559 -28.31 25.00 15.81
N LEU A 560 -28.89 23.83 16.10
CA LEU A 560 -28.38 22.52 15.67
C LEU A 560 -28.28 22.36 14.13
N ASP A 561 -29.15 23.01 13.37
CA ASP A 561 -29.14 22.97 11.90
C ASP A 561 -28.04 23.85 11.27
N GLU A 562 -27.61 24.91 11.96
CA GLU A 562 -26.49 25.77 11.52
C GLU A 562 -25.14 25.08 11.73
N ILE A 563 -25.04 24.24 12.77
CA ILE A 563 -23.89 23.36 13.00
C ILE A 563 -23.78 22.33 11.86
N ARG A 564 -24.89 21.69 11.50
CA ARG A 564 -24.95 20.72 10.39
C ARG A 564 -24.55 21.35 9.04
N THR A 565 -25.14 22.50 8.72
CA THR A 565 -24.98 23.14 7.40
C THR A 565 -23.54 23.47 7.04
N GLY A 566 -22.75 24.04 7.96
CA GLY A 566 -21.37 24.37 7.58
C GLY A 566 -20.37 23.21 7.75
N ILE A 567 -20.70 22.12 8.45
CA ILE A 567 -19.82 20.92 8.42
C ILE A 567 -19.81 20.41 6.97
N ALA A 568 -20.98 20.39 6.33
CA ALA A 568 -21.10 20.09 4.92
C ALA A 568 -20.32 21.06 4.01
N ASN A 569 -20.31 22.36 4.30
CA ASN A 569 -19.54 23.33 3.49
C ASN A 569 -18.02 23.15 3.59
N VAL A 570 -17.50 22.74 4.76
CA VAL A 570 -16.06 22.45 4.94
C VAL A 570 -15.66 21.20 4.16
N VAL A 571 -16.48 20.16 4.23
CA VAL A 571 -16.31 18.92 3.46
C VAL A 571 -16.35 19.20 1.95
N LEU A 572 -17.36 19.96 1.48
CA LEU A 572 -17.46 20.37 0.07
C LEU A 572 -16.25 21.19 -0.40
N GLY A 573 -15.70 22.06 0.44
CA GLY A 573 -14.49 22.84 0.13
C GLY A 573 -13.22 21.99 -0.03
N LEU A 574 -13.04 20.97 0.81
CA LEU A 574 -11.91 20.02 0.74
C LEU A 574 -11.99 19.10 -0.49
N LEU A 575 -13.20 18.76 -0.92
CA LEU A 575 -13.44 17.94 -2.10
C LEU A 575 -13.22 18.75 -3.39
N ALA A 576 -13.64 20.01 -3.42
CA ALA A 576 -13.42 20.91 -4.55
C ALA A 576 -11.93 21.28 -4.77
N SER A 577 -11.09 21.21 -3.73
CA SER A 577 -9.66 21.50 -3.81
C SER A 577 -8.79 20.30 -4.23
N GLY A 578 -9.40 19.13 -4.48
CA GLY A 578 -8.68 17.90 -4.86
C GLY A 578 -7.71 17.39 -3.78
N SER A 579 -7.92 17.79 -2.52
CA SER A 579 -7.01 17.55 -1.40
C SER A 579 -7.47 16.41 -0.49
N ALA A 580 -8.69 15.91 -0.68
CA ALA A 580 -9.24 14.78 0.06
C ALA A 580 -9.06 13.48 -0.74
N SER A 581 -8.63 12.41 -0.07
CA SER A 581 -8.61 11.07 -0.65
C SER A 581 -10.03 10.48 -0.71
N VAL A 582 -10.25 9.53 -1.63
CA VAL A 582 -11.52 8.81 -1.83
C VAL A 582 -12.03 8.16 -0.53
N SER A 583 -11.13 7.75 0.37
CA SER A 583 -11.46 7.15 1.67
C SER A 583 -12.23 8.11 2.60
N ALA A 584 -11.89 9.41 2.62
CA ALA A 584 -12.58 10.39 3.45
C ALA A 584 -14.00 10.72 2.94
N ALA A 585 -14.22 10.62 1.62
CA ALA A 585 -15.54 10.74 1.02
C ALA A 585 -16.39 9.47 1.20
N GLY A 586 -15.76 8.28 1.15
CA GLY A 586 -16.42 7.00 1.43
C GLY A 586 -17.03 6.96 2.84
N GLY A 587 -16.36 7.54 3.84
CA GLY A 587 -16.91 7.68 5.20
C GLY A 587 -18.19 8.54 5.28
N LEU A 588 -18.40 9.47 4.34
CA LEU A 588 -19.58 10.34 4.25
C LEU A 588 -20.73 9.74 3.45
N PHE A 589 -20.41 8.94 2.43
CA PHE A 589 -21.40 8.40 1.48
C PHE A 589 -21.66 6.90 1.67
N GLY A 590 -21.07 6.30 2.71
CA GLY A 590 -21.02 4.86 2.92
C GLY A 590 -20.00 4.25 1.98
N VAL A 591 -18.98 3.58 2.54
CA VAL A 591 -18.18 2.68 1.73
C VAL A 591 -19.10 1.53 1.34
N PRO A 592 -19.19 1.16 0.05
CA PRO A 592 -20.06 0.09 -0.38
C PRO A 592 -19.78 -1.18 0.43
N SER A 593 -20.84 -1.66 1.06
CA SER A 593 -20.80 -2.79 1.96
C SER A 593 -22.01 -3.66 1.74
N PHE A 594 -21.85 -4.96 1.90
CA PHE A 594 -22.93 -5.93 1.86
C PHE A 594 -22.86 -6.83 3.09
N GLU A 595 -24.01 -7.37 3.48
CA GLU A 595 -24.10 -8.31 4.60
C GLU A 595 -24.09 -9.74 4.07
N ARG A 596 -23.41 -10.64 4.78
CA ARG A 596 -23.44 -12.08 4.56
C ARG A 596 -23.73 -12.79 5.86
N VAL A 597 -24.63 -13.76 5.79
CA VAL A 597 -25.07 -14.54 6.94
C VAL A 597 -24.50 -15.95 6.82
N TYR A 598 -23.79 -16.40 7.85
CA TYR A 598 -23.15 -17.72 7.92
C TYR A 598 -23.75 -18.57 9.03
N ASP A 599 -23.92 -19.84 8.73
CA ASP A 599 -24.25 -20.91 9.67
C ASP A 599 -23.04 -21.85 9.87
N ASP A 600 -23.22 -22.96 10.58
CA ASP A 600 -22.18 -23.93 10.94
C ASP A 600 -21.61 -24.68 9.71
N SER A 601 -22.16 -24.45 8.51
CA SER A 601 -21.60 -25.03 7.28
C SER A 601 -20.23 -24.43 6.94
N GLU A 602 -19.91 -23.26 7.48
CA GLU A 602 -18.68 -22.51 7.26
C GLU A 602 -17.99 -22.14 8.58
N PHE A 603 -16.69 -21.83 8.56
CA PHE A 603 -16.03 -21.17 9.69
C PHE A 603 -15.67 -19.73 9.31
N ILE A 604 -15.39 -18.91 10.31
CA ILE A 604 -14.90 -17.54 10.12
C ILE A 604 -13.54 -17.44 10.79
N LEU A 605 -12.56 -16.96 10.05
CA LEU A 605 -11.22 -16.66 10.52
C LEU A 605 -10.87 -15.21 10.18
N TYR A 606 -10.40 -14.45 11.15
CA TYR A 606 -10.10 -13.04 10.99
C TYR A 606 -8.90 -12.64 11.85
N SER A 607 -8.27 -11.53 11.48
CA SER A 607 -7.33 -10.81 12.32
C SER A 607 -8.02 -9.57 12.88
N ARG A 608 -7.69 -9.16 14.10
CA ARG A 608 -8.32 -8.02 14.81
C ARG A 608 -8.15 -6.68 14.10
N GLY A 609 -7.26 -6.62 13.11
CA GLY A 609 -7.07 -5.43 12.30
C GLY A 609 -6.60 -4.19 13.10
N PRO A 610 -6.65 -3.01 12.47
CA PRO A 610 -6.05 -1.80 13.00
C PRO A 610 -6.65 -1.21 14.28
N ASP A 611 -7.86 -1.63 14.68
CA ASP A 611 -8.49 -1.18 15.93
C ASP A 611 -8.16 -2.09 17.12
N GLU A 612 -7.46 -3.21 16.85
CA GLU A 612 -6.94 -4.19 17.81
C GLU A 612 -8.04 -4.83 18.69
N THR A 613 -9.29 -4.63 18.32
CA THR A 613 -10.45 -5.02 19.11
C THR A 613 -11.02 -6.29 18.53
N ASP A 614 -11.24 -7.30 19.38
CA ASP A 614 -11.94 -8.49 18.94
C ASP A 614 -13.44 -8.20 18.77
N ASN A 615 -13.80 -7.73 17.57
CA ASN A 615 -15.18 -7.44 17.17
C ASN A 615 -15.86 -8.66 16.54
N ARG A 616 -15.23 -9.85 16.63
CA ARG A 616 -15.76 -11.10 16.10
C ARG A 616 -16.09 -11.05 14.60
N ALA A 617 -15.30 -10.32 13.81
CA ALA A 617 -15.52 -10.11 12.39
C ALA A 617 -16.83 -9.39 12.03
N ALA A 618 -17.46 -8.65 12.95
CA ALA A 618 -18.74 -7.99 12.66
C ALA A 618 -18.68 -7.05 11.45
N ALA A 619 -17.55 -6.35 11.26
CA ALA A 619 -17.28 -5.52 10.09
C ALA A 619 -15.86 -5.79 9.56
N VAL A 620 -15.78 -6.27 8.31
CA VAL A 620 -14.53 -6.75 7.71
C VAL A 620 -14.26 -6.15 6.33
N GLY A 621 -13.00 -6.19 5.91
CA GLY A 621 -12.56 -5.77 4.56
C GLY A 621 -11.91 -4.40 4.56
N PRO A 622 -11.61 -3.81 3.39
CA PRO A 622 -11.02 -2.48 3.30
C PRO A 622 -11.87 -1.38 3.96
N GLY A 623 -11.49 -0.97 5.17
CA GLY A 623 -12.24 -0.03 6.00
C GLY A 623 -13.23 -0.67 6.98
N GLY A 624 -13.22 -2.01 7.09
CA GLY A 624 -13.73 -2.71 8.26
C GLY A 624 -12.80 -2.56 9.46
N ASP A 625 -13.27 -3.04 10.60
CA ASP A 625 -12.49 -3.03 11.85
C ASP A 625 -11.52 -4.22 11.86
N ASP A 626 -12.00 -5.39 11.42
CA ASP A 626 -11.25 -6.64 11.32
C ASP A 626 -10.77 -6.94 9.89
N ILE A 627 -9.69 -7.71 9.76
CA ILE A 627 -9.21 -8.26 8.48
C ILE A 627 -9.74 -9.68 8.31
N LEU A 628 -10.66 -9.88 7.37
CA LEU A 628 -11.19 -11.22 7.06
C LEU A 628 -10.13 -12.08 6.37
N ILE A 629 -9.86 -13.25 6.93
CA ILE A 629 -8.98 -14.27 6.33
C ILE A 629 -9.81 -15.34 5.63
N TRP A 630 -10.88 -15.81 6.29
CA TRP A 630 -11.78 -16.82 5.75
C TRP A 630 -13.23 -16.52 6.17
N PRO A 631 -14.21 -16.58 5.25
CA PRO A 631 -14.07 -16.85 3.81
C PRO A 631 -13.19 -15.83 3.07
N PRO A 632 -12.56 -16.19 1.94
CA PRO A 632 -11.71 -15.25 1.18
C PRO A 632 -12.53 -14.08 0.65
N LEU A 633 -12.01 -12.85 0.76
CA LEU A 633 -12.74 -11.65 0.36
C LEU A 633 -13.07 -11.66 -1.14
N PHE A 634 -12.16 -12.15 -1.99
CA PHE A 634 -12.43 -12.36 -3.42
C PHE A 634 -13.68 -13.20 -3.69
N SER A 635 -13.85 -14.35 -3.03
CA SER A 635 -15.07 -15.16 -3.15
C SER A 635 -16.31 -14.35 -2.83
N LEU A 636 -16.30 -13.58 -1.74
CA LEU A 636 -17.47 -12.84 -1.29
C LEU A 636 -17.84 -11.72 -2.25
N VAL A 637 -16.85 -10.97 -2.74
CA VAL A 637 -17.07 -9.93 -3.76
C VAL A 637 -17.59 -10.56 -5.05
N ARG A 638 -17.09 -11.73 -5.44
CA ARG A 638 -17.53 -12.45 -6.65
C ARG A 638 -18.98 -12.93 -6.51
N GLU A 639 -19.31 -13.57 -5.40
CA GLU A 639 -20.69 -14.00 -5.09
C GLU A 639 -21.67 -12.83 -5.02
N GLN A 640 -21.19 -11.65 -4.63
CA GLN A 640 -22.00 -10.43 -4.62
C GLN A 640 -22.22 -9.86 -6.03
N ALA A 641 -21.23 -9.95 -6.91
CA ALA A 641 -21.33 -9.46 -8.29
C ALA A 641 -22.19 -10.38 -9.18
N GLY A 642 -22.23 -11.69 -8.89
CA GLY A 642 -22.98 -12.68 -9.67
C GLY A 642 -24.44 -12.90 -9.25
N GLY A 643 -24.84 -12.41 -8.07
CA GLY A 643 -26.21 -12.50 -7.55
C GLY A 643 -27.03 -11.27 -7.88
#